data_AF-A0A2E8CZL7-F1
#
_entry.id   AF-A0A2E8CZL7-F1
#
_cell.length_a   1.000
_cell.length_b   1.000
_cell.length_c   1.000
_cell.angle_alpha   90.00
_cell.angle_beta   90.00
_cell.angle_gamma   90.00
#
_symmetry.space_group_name_H-M   'P 1'
#
loop_
_entity.id
_entity.type
_entity.pdbx_description
1 polymer ?
#
loop_
_entity_poly.entity_id
_entity_poly.type
_entity_poly.pdbx_seq_one_letter_code
_entity_poly.pdbx_strand_id
1 'polypeptide(L)'
;MQLIRTSLYLTVAALVASCMLVDDAYAEQQQQYRLLLNSDGGSGALYAHEPPITEEQLCRVIDALEGTQVDVFIQSVSFGSYVAYDTKVGELYGKGQTEFEDPNFRRWADNVNGLLDLGKDPLDIWARRAHELGMEFWPALRMNDIHKDWTERWPSLRTKWELDRPHVKIGAESTDYYRRRWARKGQASDGFTWAFDYSLQEVRDHKFALIEELCLNHDIDGFELDFLSSPIYFKRNEEKKGMPLLTHFVRRVRTRMDEIGKEKGRKLTLLARVPPSFKMCELIGIDARTWIREEVVDLIAPVTRGYLDMNADVSRFVTAAKGTNVQVIGGLSDIKVRYYAGQASIDMLRAAAGGYWHEGATGIHLFNFDCHCSGAGRPGLPMFNDAEREVLNQIGDPQTLIGKNKHYYVTRDIEGHTPGESGEMQLPLDLLAGQKRRLQFTVSDDISVATRDQSLETAFLKVSWTGNSTAASQITFSVNGKTLKIADGPSPWVFHRAPIRQGKNQIELLGPKDDTDSTLRIEGVENVIVFKKTKPIDVGSAKQLFIDRRFIESSEGVELVMNPPRRDGVVLIKPDQPWEQGARISVYSSVLRENETTRIWYDLVKPTGDGPYDHERRVCYAESEDGLHFTKPELGVHEVDGSRANNVVIPGVIGGCAVWVDPNADPEHRYKSQAKVYPTGQFHIHSSPDGLNWRKFARIDPGPGGWDTQSIIFWDPKIKRYALFTRFWANRGDPELRFRTVRRLESDDLLKWDNQSIVMQADANDLATHETPTKQPPVDYYGADVFRYTEAADTYVMLAQPFWHWYRRDETDGLGPSSFDVRLAVSRDGKRFQRVGKRRPFLANGPDGKFDSRFVWAMPDPVRMGDELWIYYVGMNRDHDGILDPTASGKLLSGISRAVLRLDGFTSADAGYNGGTITTPTIRFQGQRLELNVQTSGGGSVLVEILDETGQSIRGFSKSDARSVVGNSVRMPVAWKSGTDVGSLAGRPIRLRFHMQDCKLYAFRFKP
;
A
#
# COMPACT_ATOMS: atom_id res chain seq x y z
N MET A 1 30.48 47.77 30.79
CA MET A 1 29.29 47.12 31.39
C MET A 1 28.20 46.73 30.39
N GLN A 2 28.10 47.36 29.20
CA GLN A 2 27.04 47.06 28.23
C GLN A 2 27.33 45.83 27.35
N LEU A 3 28.60 45.53 27.05
CA LEU A 3 28.99 44.32 26.29
C LEU A 3 28.82 42.99 27.05
N ILE A 4 28.88 43.01 28.39
CA ILE A 4 28.72 41.79 29.21
C ILE A 4 27.24 41.40 29.34
N ARG A 5 26.31 42.37 29.28
CA ARG A 5 24.87 42.09 29.29
C ARG A 5 24.38 41.46 27.99
N THR A 6 24.88 41.89 26.83
CA THR A 6 24.45 41.33 25.53
C THR A 6 24.92 39.89 25.35
N SER A 7 26.12 39.55 25.82
CA SER A 7 26.63 38.17 25.77
C SER A 7 25.85 37.25 26.71
N LEU A 8 25.45 37.72 27.90
CA LEU A 8 24.67 36.93 28.86
C LEU A 8 23.24 36.66 28.34
N TYR A 9 22.61 37.62 27.64
CA TYR A 9 21.30 37.41 27.02
C TYR A 9 21.35 36.45 25.83
N LEU A 10 22.43 36.48 25.02
CA LEU A 10 22.61 35.52 23.92
C LEU A 10 22.90 34.10 24.44
N THR A 11 23.65 33.95 25.53
CA THR A 11 23.93 32.64 26.14
C THR A 11 22.72 32.08 26.88
N VAL A 12 21.93 32.92 27.57
CA VAL A 12 20.68 32.48 28.23
C VAL A 12 19.58 32.22 27.20
N ALA A 13 19.47 33.01 26.12
CA ALA A 13 18.53 32.72 25.03
C ALA A 13 18.93 31.46 24.26
N ALA A 14 20.23 31.20 24.08
CA ALA A 14 20.71 29.94 23.50
C ALA A 14 20.50 28.76 24.45
N LEU A 15 20.66 28.91 25.77
CA LEU A 15 20.36 27.85 26.75
C LEU A 15 18.86 27.60 26.93
N VAL A 16 18.01 28.64 26.86
CA VAL A 16 16.55 28.48 26.88
C VAL A 16 16.05 27.93 25.56
N ALA A 17 16.63 28.32 24.41
CA ALA A 17 16.37 27.68 23.13
C ALA A 17 16.90 26.24 23.09
N SER A 18 18.02 25.93 23.76
CA SER A 18 18.53 24.57 23.89
C SER A 18 17.64 23.74 24.82
N CYS A 19 17.15 24.30 25.93
CA CYS A 19 16.19 23.62 26.80
C CYS A 19 14.80 23.47 26.16
N MET A 20 14.37 24.41 25.32
CA MET A 20 13.12 24.29 24.54
C MET A 20 13.28 23.40 23.29
N LEU A 21 14.50 23.20 22.78
CA LEU A 21 14.82 22.24 21.70
C LEU A 21 15.19 20.84 22.23
N VAL A 22 15.38 20.68 23.53
CA VAL A 22 15.61 19.38 24.18
C VAL A 22 14.28 18.71 24.58
N ASP A 23 13.19 19.46 24.69
CA ASP A 23 11.84 18.88 24.91
C ASP A 23 11.10 18.53 23.60
N ASP A 24 11.63 18.92 22.43
CA ASP A 24 11.09 18.53 21.10
C ASP A 24 11.91 17.40 20.43
N ALA A 25 12.84 16.80 21.17
CA ALA A 25 13.57 15.61 20.74
C ALA A 25 13.01 14.38 21.47
N TYR A 26 12.54 13.42 20.69
CA TYR A 26 11.84 12.19 21.10
C TYR A 26 10.36 12.39 21.48
N ALA A 27 9.53 12.78 20.50
CA ALA A 27 8.30 12.00 20.36
C ALA A 27 8.76 10.54 20.14
N GLU A 28 8.80 9.73 21.21
CA GLU A 28 8.98 8.28 21.10
C GLU A 28 7.99 7.82 20.04
N GLN A 29 8.52 7.44 18.88
CA GLN A 29 7.71 6.93 17.79
C GLN A 29 7.05 5.67 18.36
N GLN A 30 5.75 5.77 18.65
CA GLN A 30 5.04 4.71 19.35
C GLN A 30 5.22 3.40 18.60
N GLN A 31 5.73 2.37 19.30
CA GLN A 31 5.98 1.05 18.73
C GLN A 31 4.71 0.56 18.02
N GLN A 32 4.81 0.30 16.72
CA GLN A 32 3.68 -0.19 15.93
C GLN A 32 3.75 -1.71 15.85
N TYR A 33 2.65 -2.39 16.19
CA TYR A 33 2.56 -3.85 16.19
C TYR A 33 1.77 -4.35 14.98
N ARG A 34 2.33 -5.30 14.22
CA ARG A 34 1.70 -5.94 13.05
C ARG A 34 0.70 -7.00 13.49
N LEU A 35 1.16 -7.98 14.27
CA LEU A 35 0.38 -9.14 14.69
C LEU A 35 0.73 -9.56 16.12
N LEU A 36 -0.31 -9.69 16.96
CA LEU A 36 -0.23 -10.17 18.33
C LEU A 36 -0.90 -11.54 18.38
N LEU A 37 -0.19 -12.57 18.85
CA LEU A 37 -0.75 -13.92 18.98
C LEU A 37 -0.90 -14.28 20.46
N ASN A 38 -2.13 -14.49 20.90
CA ASN A 38 -2.46 -14.98 22.23
C ASN A 38 -2.68 -16.49 22.23
N SER A 39 -1.78 -17.19 22.93
CA SER A 39 -1.91 -18.60 23.28
C SER A 39 -2.77 -18.76 24.52
N ASP A 40 -3.69 -19.73 24.47
CA ASP A 40 -4.59 -20.06 25.58
C ASP A 40 -3.87 -20.68 26.79
N GLY A 41 -2.60 -21.07 26.62
CA GLY A 41 -1.77 -21.74 27.62
C GLY A 41 -2.07 -23.20 27.85
N GLY A 42 -2.95 -23.80 27.04
CA GLY A 42 -3.35 -25.18 27.17
C GLY A 42 -2.79 -26.06 26.07
N SER A 43 -3.62 -26.27 25.04
CA SER A 43 -3.48 -27.39 24.11
C SER A 43 -2.31 -27.31 23.14
N GLY A 44 -1.79 -26.12 22.88
CA GLY A 44 -0.57 -25.92 22.10
C GLY A 44 0.71 -26.12 22.91
N ALA A 45 0.66 -25.91 24.22
CA ALA A 45 1.84 -25.72 25.05
C ALA A 45 1.90 -26.64 26.27
N LEU A 46 1.15 -26.36 27.34
CA LEU A 46 1.38 -26.96 28.66
C LEU A 46 0.92 -28.41 28.83
N TYR A 47 0.00 -28.91 28.01
CA TYR A 47 -0.45 -30.32 28.10
C TYR A 47 -0.41 -31.09 26.78
N ALA A 48 0.31 -30.58 25.78
CA ALA A 48 0.57 -31.26 24.52
C ALA A 48 1.57 -32.42 24.65
N HIS A 49 2.41 -32.38 25.69
CA HIS A 49 3.47 -33.36 25.96
C HIS A 49 3.23 -34.06 27.31
N GLU A 50 3.59 -35.35 27.39
CA GLU A 50 3.59 -36.08 28.66
C GLU A 50 4.70 -35.56 29.59
N PRO A 51 4.47 -35.50 30.91
CA PRO A 51 5.46 -35.03 31.87
C PRO A 51 6.65 -35.99 32.02
N PRO A 52 7.85 -35.47 32.33
CA PRO A 52 8.18 -34.04 32.45
C PRO A 52 8.39 -33.37 31.09
N ILE A 53 7.87 -32.16 30.91
CA ILE A 53 8.11 -31.33 29.73
C ILE A 53 9.52 -30.71 29.75
N THR A 54 10.12 -30.55 28.58
CA THR A 54 11.40 -29.83 28.38
C THR A 54 11.16 -28.38 27.96
N GLU A 55 12.18 -27.51 28.11
CA GLU A 55 12.10 -26.11 27.61
C GLU A 55 11.83 -26.05 26.10
N GLU A 56 12.48 -26.91 25.31
CA GLU A 56 12.26 -26.99 23.85
C GLU A 56 10.81 -27.34 23.52
N GLN A 57 10.23 -28.31 24.23
CA GLN A 57 8.82 -28.68 24.04
C GLN A 57 7.86 -27.57 24.47
N LEU A 58 8.17 -26.86 25.56
CA LEU A 58 7.40 -25.70 26.02
C LEU A 58 7.43 -24.55 24.98
N CYS A 59 8.59 -24.34 24.35
CA CYS A 59 8.82 -23.29 23.35
C CYS A 59 8.33 -23.65 21.94
N ARG A 60 7.84 -24.88 21.70
CA ARG A 60 7.37 -25.33 20.37
C ARG A 60 6.40 -24.36 19.68
N VAL A 61 5.51 -23.72 20.43
CA VAL A 61 4.54 -22.76 19.88
C VAL A 61 5.23 -21.49 19.41
N ILE A 62 6.13 -20.93 20.23
CA ILE A 62 6.82 -19.68 19.92
C ILE A 62 7.89 -19.87 18.84
N ASP A 63 8.56 -21.03 18.80
CA ASP A 63 9.52 -21.39 17.76
C ASP A 63 8.86 -21.46 16.38
N ALA A 64 7.62 -21.93 16.32
CA ALA A 64 6.87 -22.00 15.06
C ALA A 64 6.51 -20.62 14.49
N LEU A 65 6.68 -19.54 15.26
CA LEU A 65 6.43 -18.15 14.85
C LEU A 65 7.67 -17.50 14.21
N GLU A 66 8.84 -18.15 14.23
CA GLU A 66 10.07 -17.59 13.65
C GLU A 66 9.85 -17.21 12.17
N GLY A 67 10.21 -15.97 11.84
CA GLY A 67 10.10 -15.41 10.50
C GLY A 67 8.66 -15.15 10.03
N THR A 68 7.68 -15.12 10.94
CA THR A 68 6.30 -14.67 10.66
C THR A 68 6.14 -13.16 10.89
N GLN A 69 4.92 -12.62 10.73
CA GLN A 69 4.62 -11.22 11.06
C GLN A 69 4.25 -11.01 12.54
N VAL A 70 4.35 -12.05 13.39
CA VAL A 70 4.04 -11.94 14.82
C VAL A 70 5.14 -11.13 15.52
N ASP A 71 4.75 -10.03 16.14
CA ASP A 71 5.65 -9.15 16.92
C ASP A 71 5.53 -9.41 18.42
N VAL A 72 4.37 -9.90 18.87
CA VAL A 72 4.08 -10.13 20.29
C VAL A 72 3.53 -11.54 20.49
N PHE A 73 4.22 -12.32 21.32
CA PHE A 73 3.69 -13.58 21.85
C PHE A 73 3.02 -13.30 23.20
N ILE A 74 1.72 -13.53 23.26
CA ILE A 74 0.90 -13.34 24.45
C ILE A 74 0.56 -14.70 25.04
N GLN A 75 0.81 -14.88 26.33
CA GLN A 75 0.59 -16.15 27.02
C GLN A 75 -0.47 -16.01 28.11
N SER A 76 -1.62 -16.66 27.94
CA SER A 76 -2.62 -16.77 29.02
C SER A 76 -2.05 -17.54 30.21
N VAL A 77 -2.03 -16.91 31.39
CA VAL A 77 -1.37 -17.48 32.59
C VAL A 77 -2.33 -18.17 33.56
N SER A 78 -3.64 -18.10 33.29
CA SER A 78 -4.69 -18.58 34.19
C SER A 78 -5.73 -19.43 33.47
N PHE A 79 -6.19 -20.50 34.13
CA PHE A 79 -7.34 -21.30 33.70
C PHE A 79 -8.28 -21.53 34.88
N GLY A 80 -9.55 -21.13 34.74
CA GLY A 80 -10.43 -20.92 35.89
C GLY A 80 -9.87 -19.80 36.78
N SER A 81 -9.38 -20.15 37.98
CA SER A 81 -8.73 -19.16 38.84
C SER A 81 -7.39 -19.62 39.42
N TYR A 82 -6.92 -20.77 38.97
CA TYR A 82 -5.55 -21.18 39.15
C TYR A 82 -4.64 -20.51 38.12
N VAL A 83 -3.37 -20.40 38.47
CA VAL A 83 -2.31 -19.91 37.60
C VAL A 83 -1.26 -20.99 37.33
N ALA A 84 -0.40 -20.74 36.33
CA ALA A 84 0.63 -21.67 35.86
C ALA A 84 2.06 -21.09 35.92
N TYR A 85 2.41 -20.40 37.01
CA TYR A 85 3.73 -19.81 37.26
C TYR A 85 4.04 -19.79 38.77
N ASP A 86 5.26 -19.44 39.19
CA ASP A 86 5.69 -19.39 40.60
C ASP A 86 5.05 -18.23 41.37
N THR A 87 3.76 -18.37 41.68
CA THR A 87 2.97 -17.34 42.36
C THR A 87 3.09 -17.39 43.88
N LYS A 88 3.08 -16.23 44.53
CA LYS A 88 2.97 -16.04 45.99
C LYS A 88 1.62 -15.48 46.41
N VAL A 89 0.86 -14.90 45.48
CA VAL A 89 -0.45 -14.28 45.75
C VAL A 89 -1.64 -15.10 45.23
N GLY A 90 -1.42 -15.96 44.24
CA GLY A 90 -2.41 -16.87 43.65
C GLY A 90 -2.30 -18.32 44.13
N GLU A 91 -3.06 -19.20 43.51
CA GLU A 91 -2.96 -20.65 43.72
C GLU A 91 -2.47 -21.34 42.43
N LEU A 92 -1.42 -22.14 42.56
CA LEU A 92 -0.86 -22.96 41.49
C LEU A 92 -1.73 -24.19 41.24
N TYR A 93 -2.05 -24.49 39.98
CA TYR A 93 -2.86 -25.68 39.67
C TYR A 93 -2.14 -26.99 40.00
N GLY A 94 -2.86 -27.96 40.56
CA GLY A 94 -2.35 -29.30 40.88
C GLY A 94 -1.53 -29.43 42.17
N LYS A 95 -1.07 -28.33 42.78
CA LYS A 95 -0.30 -28.38 44.04
C LYS A 95 -1.19 -28.91 45.19
N GLY A 96 -0.91 -30.13 45.63
CA GLY A 96 -1.70 -30.81 46.67
C GLY A 96 -2.96 -31.51 46.17
N GLN A 97 -3.17 -31.61 44.84
CA GLN A 97 -4.24 -32.40 44.23
C GLN A 97 -3.71 -33.78 43.83
N THR A 98 -4.48 -34.85 44.11
CA THR A 98 -4.11 -36.23 43.76
C THR A 98 -5.04 -36.86 42.71
N GLU A 99 -6.14 -36.20 42.37
CA GLU A 99 -7.14 -36.66 41.41
C GLU A 99 -7.45 -35.55 40.40
N PHE A 100 -7.56 -35.92 39.13
CA PHE A 100 -7.86 -35.02 38.02
C PHE A 100 -8.96 -35.62 37.16
N GLU A 101 -9.97 -34.82 36.81
CA GLU A 101 -11.12 -35.26 36.01
C GLU A 101 -10.82 -35.30 34.50
N ASP A 102 -9.75 -34.62 34.06
CA ASP A 102 -9.28 -34.60 32.67
C ASP A 102 -7.78 -34.91 32.60
N PRO A 103 -7.33 -35.89 31.77
CA PRO A 103 -5.91 -36.20 31.61
C PRO A 103 -5.06 -35.00 31.16
N ASN A 104 -5.64 -34.05 30.42
CA ASN A 104 -4.92 -32.83 30.03
C ASN A 104 -4.61 -31.95 31.23
N PHE A 105 -5.51 -31.89 32.20
CA PHE A 105 -5.30 -31.11 33.42
C PHE A 105 -4.25 -31.74 34.32
N ARG A 106 -4.21 -33.07 34.41
CA ARG A 106 -3.08 -33.76 35.06
C ARG A 106 -1.76 -33.41 34.39
N ARG A 107 -1.67 -33.52 33.05
CA ARG A 107 -0.46 -33.16 32.30
C ARG A 107 -0.05 -31.72 32.53
N TRP A 108 -1.02 -30.79 32.52
CA TRP A 108 -0.78 -29.37 32.80
C TRP A 108 -0.15 -29.18 34.18
N ALA A 109 -0.77 -29.75 35.21
CA ALA A 109 -0.27 -29.70 36.58
C ALA A 109 1.14 -30.30 36.68
N ASP A 110 1.34 -31.53 36.24
CA ASP A 110 2.60 -32.25 36.36
C ASP A 110 3.74 -31.54 35.61
N ASN A 111 3.46 -30.99 34.42
CA ASN A 111 4.45 -30.24 33.64
C ASN A 111 4.86 -28.93 34.31
N VAL A 112 3.89 -28.13 34.78
CA VAL A 112 4.19 -26.85 35.43
C VAL A 112 4.89 -27.08 36.76
N ASN A 113 4.36 -27.96 37.62
CA ASN A 113 4.99 -28.27 38.91
C ASN A 113 6.39 -28.87 38.71
N GLY A 114 6.57 -29.77 37.73
CA GLY A 114 7.87 -30.36 37.44
C GLY A 114 8.93 -29.34 36.96
N LEU A 115 8.53 -28.32 36.20
CA LEU A 115 9.43 -27.20 35.84
C LEU A 115 9.79 -26.36 37.07
N LEU A 116 8.80 -26.04 37.90
CA LEU A 116 8.99 -25.23 39.12
C LEU A 116 9.87 -25.94 40.17
N ASP A 117 9.73 -27.26 40.32
CA ASP A 117 10.59 -28.09 41.18
C ASP A 117 12.07 -28.05 40.73
N LEU A 118 12.32 -27.77 39.45
CA LEU A 118 13.66 -27.55 38.89
C LEU A 118 14.12 -26.08 38.96
N GLY A 119 13.33 -25.20 39.58
CA GLY A 119 13.59 -23.76 39.64
C GLY A 119 13.43 -23.04 38.31
N LYS A 120 12.59 -23.56 37.40
CA LYS A 120 12.36 -23.01 36.07
C LYS A 120 10.92 -22.54 35.95
N ASP A 121 10.70 -21.22 35.93
CA ASP A 121 9.38 -20.67 35.67
C ASP A 121 9.07 -20.71 34.16
N PRO A 122 7.92 -21.28 33.73
CA PRO A 122 7.53 -21.29 32.32
C PRO A 122 7.42 -19.90 31.69
N LEU A 123 7.04 -18.86 32.44
CA LEU A 123 6.96 -17.49 31.92
C LEU A 123 8.35 -16.94 31.57
N ASP A 124 9.35 -17.18 32.41
CA ASP A 124 10.71 -16.73 32.15
C ASP A 124 11.36 -17.50 30.98
N ILE A 125 10.95 -18.76 30.78
CA ILE A 125 11.36 -19.55 29.62
C ILE A 125 10.79 -18.95 28.33
N TRP A 126 9.49 -18.65 28.28
CA TRP A 126 8.87 -18.03 27.11
C TRP A 126 9.36 -16.60 26.86
N ALA A 127 9.53 -15.78 27.91
CA ALA A 127 10.05 -14.43 27.80
C ALA A 127 11.42 -14.41 27.12
N ARG A 128 12.37 -15.19 27.67
CA ARG A 128 13.71 -15.35 27.09
C ARG A 128 13.65 -15.79 25.64
N ARG A 129 12.81 -16.79 25.34
CA ARG A 129 12.71 -17.31 23.97
C ARG A 129 12.08 -16.32 22.99
N ALA A 130 11.11 -15.53 23.44
CA ALA A 130 10.51 -14.46 22.64
C ALA A 130 11.58 -13.42 22.25
N HIS A 131 12.35 -12.97 23.23
CA HIS A 131 13.42 -11.98 23.02
C HIS A 131 14.53 -12.51 22.11
N GLU A 132 14.91 -13.80 22.23
CA GLU A 132 15.87 -14.45 21.32
C GLU A 132 15.39 -14.44 19.85
N LEU A 133 14.08 -14.51 19.63
CA LEU A 133 13.45 -14.47 18.31
C LEU A 133 13.09 -13.04 17.86
N GLY A 134 13.41 -12.03 18.67
CA GLY A 134 13.10 -10.63 18.39
C GLY A 134 11.62 -10.25 18.55
N MET A 135 10.87 -11.00 19.35
CA MET A 135 9.47 -10.73 19.71
C MET A 135 9.36 -10.19 21.14
N GLU A 136 8.28 -9.45 21.42
CA GLU A 136 7.89 -9.10 22.80
C GLU A 136 7.12 -10.25 23.46
N PHE A 137 7.23 -10.35 24.79
CA PHE A 137 6.49 -11.34 25.60
C PHE A 137 5.56 -10.69 26.60
N TRP A 138 4.25 -10.99 26.47
CA TRP A 138 3.23 -10.44 27.36
C TRP A 138 2.43 -11.56 28.05
N PRO A 139 2.38 -11.64 29.38
CA PRO A 139 1.38 -12.44 30.05
C PRO A 139 -0.03 -11.86 29.87
N ALA A 140 -1.02 -12.74 29.81
CA ALA A 140 -2.44 -12.39 29.78
C ALA A 140 -3.18 -13.00 30.97
N LEU A 141 -3.95 -12.18 31.69
CA LEU A 141 -4.80 -12.66 32.78
C LEU A 141 -6.26 -12.71 32.34
N ARG A 142 -6.88 -13.89 32.49
CA ARG A 142 -8.32 -14.04 32.29
C ARG A 142 -9.05 -13.39 33.47
N MET A 143 -9.72 -12.28 33.19
CA MET A 143 -10.24 -11.43 34.26
C MET A 143 -11.36 -12.11 35.04
N ASN A 144 -12.16 -12.99 34.43
CA ASN A 144 -13.20 -13.71 35.15
C ASN A 144 -13.58 -15.08 34.57
N ASP A 145 -12.60 -15.94 34.30
CA ASP A 145 -12.84 -17.26 33.70
C ASP A 145 -13.80 -18.14 34.55
N ILE A 146 -14.86 -18.64 33.90
CA ILE A 146 -15.91 -19.44 34.53
C ILE A 146 -15.97 -20.89 34.04
N HIS A 147 -14.91 -21.46 33.47
CA HIS A 147 -14.93 -22.89 33.13
C HIS A 147 -15.27 -23.78 34.37
N LYS A 148 -15.01 -23.26 35.57
CA LYS A 148 -15.43 -23.77 36.89
C LYS A 148 -16.95 -23.82 37.15
N ASP A 149 -17.78 -23.22 36.31
CA ASP A 149 -19.26 -23.32 36.35
C ASP A 149 -19.75 -24.69 35.87
N TRP A 150 -18.90 -25.46 35.19
CA TRP A 150 -19.21 -26.83 34.78
C TRP A 150 -19.03 -27.79 35.96
N THR A 151 -19.92 -27.67 36.94
CA THR A 151 -19.87 -28.35 38.24
C THR A 151 -19.73 -29.88 38.14
N GLU A 152 -20.31 -30.48 37.12
CA GLU A 152 -20.26 -31.93 36.88
C GLU A 152 -19.00 -32.37 36.11
N ARG A 153 -18.33 -31.44 35.42
CA ARG A 153 -17.22 -31.76 34.51
C ARG A 153 -15.87 -31.45 35.13
N TRP A 154 -15.70 -30.28 35.75
CA TRP A 154 -14.39 -29.77 36.20
C TRP A 154 -14.44 -29.07 37.57
N PRO A 155 -14.84 -29.77 38.65
CA PRO A 155 -14.86 -29.19 39.98
C PRO A 155 -13.46 -28.81 40.52
N SER A 156 -12.38 -29.46 40.07
CA SER A 156 -10.99 -29.15 40.45
C SER A 156 -10.50 -27.74 40.07
N LEU A 157 -11.20 -27.02 39.19
CA LEU A 157 -10.83 -25.67 38.75
C LEU A 157 -11.18 -24.56 39.76
N ARG A 158 -11.68 -24.93 40.94
CA ARG A 158 -12.03 -24.00 42.03
C ARG A 158 -10.89 -23.94 43.03
N THR A 159 -10.39 -22.73 43.25
CA THR A 159 -9.34 -22.46 44.22
C THR A 159 -9.89 -22.58 45.64
N LYS A 160 -9.02 -22.90 46.60
CA LYS A 160 -9.39 -22.90 48.02
C LYS A 160 -9.83 -21.50 48.45
N TRP A 161 -9.16 -20.47 47.95
CA TRP A 161 -9.51 -19.06 48.17
C TRP A 161 -11.00 -18.77 47.91
N GLU A 162 -11.54 -19.31 46.82
CA GLU A 162 -12.94 -19.15 46.41
C GLU A 162 -13.93 -20.01 47.20
N LEU A 163 -13.52 -21.22 47.56
CA LEU A 163 -14.34 -22.12 48.35
C LEU A 163 -14.56 -21.56 49.74
N ASP A 164 -13.50 -21.00 50.33
CA ASP A 164 -13.54 -20.36 51.65
C ASP A 164 -14.26 -18.99 51.63
N ARG A 165 -14.50 -18.41 50.45
CA ARG A 165 -15.13 -17.08 50.25
C ARG A 165 -16.31 -17.13 49.27
N PRO A 166 -17.44 -17.76 49.63
CA PRO A 166 -18.59 -17.80 48.74
C PRO A 166 -19.18 -16.41 48.42
N HIS A 167 -18.99 -15.40 49.29
CA HIS A 167 -19.52 -14.05 49.12
C HIS A 167 -18.88 -13.26 47.97
N VAL A 168 -17.69 -13.65 47.50
CA VAL A 168 -17.00 -12.92 46.42
C VAL A 168 -17.56 -13.21 45.02
N LYS A 169 -18.52 -14.14 44.92
CA LYS A 169 -19.09 -14.60 43.66
C LYS A 169 -20.37 -13.83 43.34
N ILE A 170 -20.66 -13.68 42.06
CA ILE A 170 -21.95 -13.18 41.57
C ILE A 170 -23.07 -14.17 41.92
N GLY A 171 -22.80 -15.48 41.91
CA GLY A 171 -23.75 -16.50 42.32
C GLY A 171 -24.98 -16.54 41.42
N ALA A 172 -26.18 -16.70 42.01
CA ALA A 172 -27.45 -16.79 41.28
C ALA A 172 -27.93 -15.45 40.66
N GLU A 173 -27.26 -14.35 40.99
CA GLU A 173 -27.60 -13.00 40.54
C GLU A 173 -26.90 -12.63 39.22
N SER A 174 -26.59 -13.62 38.37
CA SER A 174 -25.96 -13.40 37.07
C SER A 174 -26.80 -12.52 36.14
N THR A 175 -26.13 -11.81 35.24
CA THR A 175 -26.78 -11.01 34.19
C THR A 175 -27.63 -11.88 33.24
N ASP A 176 -28.64 -11.26 32.60
CA ASP A 176 -29.47 -11.94 31.59
C ASP A 176 -28.66 -12.37 30.36
N TYR A 177 -27.54 -11.67 30.11
CA TYR A 177 -26.56 -12.01 29.08
C TYR A 177 -25.97 -13.42 29.31
N TYR A 178 -25.69 -13.79 30.56
CA TYR A 178 -25.16 -15.11 30.91
C TYR A 178 -26.20 -16.23 30.82
N ARG A 179 -27.39 -16.04 31.41
CA ARG A 179 -28.42 -17.09 31.54
C ARG A 179 -28.90 -17.63 30.19
N ARG A 180 -28.99 -16.77 29.18
CA ARG A 180 -29.42 -17.16 27.82
C ARG A 180 -28.39 -18.04 27.12
N ARG A 181 -27.11 -17.84 27.38
CA ARG A 181 -26.00 -18.51 26.69
C ARG A 181 -25.70 -19.92 27.21
N TRP A 182 -25.89 -20.15 28.50
CA TRP A 182 -25.58 -21.43 29.17
C TRP A 182 -26.80 -22.29 29.49
N ALA A 183 -27.99 -21.90 29.01
CA ALA A 183 -29.15 -22.79 28.99
C ALA A 183 -28.81 -24.03 28.16
N ARG A 184 -28.59 -25.18 28.82
CA ARG A 184 -28.35 -26.45 28.14
C ARG A 184 -29.62 -26.82 27.37
N LYS A 185 -29.48 -27.56 26.28
CA LYS A 185 -30.63 -28.05 25.50
C LYS A 185 -31.53 -28.91 26.40
N GLY A 186 -32.65 -28.36 26.86
CA GLY A 186 -33.59 -29.01 27.78
C GLY A 186 -33.38 -28.76 29.29
N GLN A 187 -32.44 -27.90 29.71
CA GLN A 187 -32.32 -27.46 31.12
C GLN A 187 -32.19 -25.93 31.18
N ALA A 188 -33.07 -25.29 31.95
CA ALA A 188 -32.89 -23.88 32.31
C ALA A 188 -31.61 -23.73 33.15
N SER A 189 -30.76 -22.75 32.82
CA SER A 189 -29.69 -22.34 33.73
C SER A 189 -30.34 -21.83 35.01
N ASP A 190 -29.89 -22.31 36.17
CA ASP A 190 -30.28 -21.81 37.49
C ASP A 190 -29.78 -20.38 37.75
N GLY A 191 -29.03 -19.82 36.80
CA GLY A 191 -28.43 -18.49 36.86
C GLY A 191 -27.23 -18.41 37.79
N PHE A 192 -26.71 -19.55 38.28
CA PHE A 192 -25.53 -19.57 39.13
C PHE A 192 -24.25 -19.43 38.31
N THR A 193 -23.33 -18.61 38.81
CA THR A 193 -21.96 -18.51 38.28
C THR A 193 -20.93 -18.32 39.39
N TRP A 194 -19.75 -18.92 39.20
CA TRP A 194 -18.55 -18.72 40.01
C TRP A 194 -17.73 -17.49 39.57
N ALA A 195 -18.23 -16.71 38.62
CA ALA A 195 -17.66 -15.40 38.30
C ALA A 195 -17.55 -14.54 39.57
N PHE A 196 -16.44 -13.85 39.71
CA PHE A 196 -16.23 -12.88 40.78
C PHE A 196 -17.05 -11.61 40.58
N ASP A 197 -17.53 -11.05 41.69
CA ASP A 197 -18.20 -9.76 41.72
C ASP A 197 -17.18 -8.63 41.94
N TYR A 198 -16.87 -7.90 40.87
CA TYR A 198 -15.94 -6.78 40.88
C TYR A 198 -16.50 -5.55 41.62
N SER A 199 -17.75 -5.56 42.10
CA SER A 199 -18.24 -4.54 43.04
C SER A 199 -17.44 -4.56 44.36
N LEU A 200 -16.94 -5.73 44.73
CA LEU A 200 -16.19 -5.96 45.96
C LEU A 200 -14.73 -5.56 45.79
N GLN A 201 -14.24 -4.73 46.71
CA GLN A 201 -12.83 -4.32 46.71
C GLN A 201 -11.88 -5.51 46.85
N GLU A 202 -12.22 -6.50 47.68
CA GLU A 202 -11.43 -7.73 47.88
C GLU A 202 -11.14 -8.46 46.56
N VAL A 203 -12.12 -8.54 45.65
CA VAL A 203 -11.94 -9.15 44.31
C VAL A 203 -10.96 -8.35 43.46
N ARG A 204 -11.13 -7.02 43.43
CA ARG A 204 -10.26 -6.12 42.66
C ARG A 204 -8.84 -6.13 43.20
N ASP A 205 -8.67 -6.18 44.52
CA ASP A 205 -7.37 -6.26 45.18
C ASP A 205 -6.67 -7.59 44.87
N HIS A 206 -7.40 -8.71 44.89
CA HIS A 206 -6.84 -10.02 44.52
C HIS A 206 -6.36 -10.06 43.05
N LYS A 207 -7.18 -9.56 42.12
CA LYS A 207 -6.81 -9.49 40.70
C LYS A 207 -5.65 -8.52 40.44
N PHE A 208 -5.63 -7.39 41.13
CA PHE A 208 -4.53 -6.44 41.06
C PHE A 208 -3.21 -7.05 41.54
N ALA A 209 -3.24 -7.77 42.68
CA ALA A 209 -2.04 -8.41 43.24
C ALA A 209 -1.40 -9.41 42.27
N LEU A 210 -2.21 -10.19 41.54
CA LEU A 210 -1.71 -11.11 40.50
C LEU A 210 -1.02 -10.36 39.34
N ILE A 211 -1.63 -9.26 38.87
CA ILE A 211 -1.07 -8.45 37.79
C ILE A 211 0.23 -7.78 38.24
N GLU A 212 0.24 -7.22 39.44
CA GLU A 212 1.43 -6.61 40.04
C GLU A 212 2.56 -7.63 40.22
N GLU A 213 2.27 -8.82 40.74
CA GLU A 213 3.25 -9.90 40.87
C GLU A 213 3.88 -10.27 39.52
N LEU A 214 3.05 -10.45 38.49
CA LEU A 214 3.51 -10.79 37.14
C LEU A 214 4.41 -9.70 36.57
N CYS A 215 4.00 -8.44 36.69
CA CYS A 215 4.76 -7.31 36.16
C CYS A 215 6.07 -7.07 36.91
N LEU A 216 6.11 -7.31 38.22
CA LEU A 216 7.31 -7.14 39.04
C LEU A 216 8.33 -8.25 38.78
N ASN A 217 7.89 -9.50 38.83
CA ASN A 217 8.81 -10.63 39.01
C ASN A 217 9.32 -11.26 37.71
N HIS A 218 8.69 -10.97 36.56
CA HIS A 218 9.09 -11.55 35.27
C HIS A 218 9.61 -10.48 34.29
N ASP A 219 10.45 -10.89 33.34
CA ASP A 219 10.98 -10.02 32.28
C ASP A 219 9.96 -9.91 31.13
N ILE A 220 8.98 -9.02 31.30
CA ILE A 220 7.87 -8.83 30.36
C ILE A 220 7.95 -7.44 29.71
N ASP A 221 7.35 -7.30 28.52
CA ASP A 221 7.29 -6.04 27.78
C ASP A 221 5.91 -5.37 27.83
N GLY A 222 4.90 -6.14 28.24
CA GLY A 222 3.52 -5.69 28.29
C GLY A 222 2.59 -6.71 28.95
N PHE A 223 1.30 -6.38 29.02
CA PHE A 223 0.30 -7.18 29.70
C PHE A 223 -1.06 -7.09 28.99
N GLU A 224 -1.75 -8.23 28.87
CA GLU A 224 -3.14 -8.27 28.36
C GLU A 224 -4.15 -8.48 29.49
N LEU A 225 -5.09 -7.54 29.63
CA LEU A 225 -6.32 -7.69 30.40
C LEU A 225 -7.38 -8.37 29.52
N ASP A 226 -7.56 -9.66 29.72
CA ASP A 226 -8.54 -10.43 28.96
C ASP A 226 -9.94 -10.36 29.61
N PHE A 227 -10.74 -9.38 29.19
CA PHE A 227 -12.12 -9.24 29.66
C PHE A 227 -13.12 -10.16 28.94
N LEU A 228 -12.68 -10.98 27.97
CA LEU A 228 -13.55 -11.84 27.17
C LEU A 228 -13.50 -13.31 27.56
N SER A 229 -12.58 -13.71 28.43
CA SER A 229 -12.64 -14.99 29.14
C SER A 229 -13.78 -14.99 30.17
N SER A 230 -15.00 -14.91 29.65
CA SER A 230 -16.30 -14.76 30.33
C SER A 230 -16.61 -13.33 30.79
N PRO A 231 -17.35 -12.55 29.97
CA PRO A 231 -17.56 -11.12 30.20
C PRO A 231 -18.69 -10.85 31.21
N ILE A 232 -18.48 -11.20 32.48
CA ILE A 232 -19.43 -10.98 33.56
C ILE A 232 -18.64 -10.43 34.74
N TYR A 233 -18.98 -9.25 35.23
CA TYR A 233 -18.18 -8.56 36.28
C TYR A 233 -19.01 -8.09 37.46
N PHE A 234 -20.31 -7.95 37.30
CA PHE A 234 -21.22 -7.42 38.31
C PHE A 234 -22.50 -8.23 38.34
N LYS A 235 -23.20 -8.15 39.46
CA LYS A 235 -24.55 -8.69 39.59
C LYS A 235 -25.51 -7.98 38.65
N ARG A 236 -26.60 -8.67 38.29
CA ARG A 236 -27.65 -8.18 37.40
C ARG A 236 -28.14 -6.79 37.83
N ASN A 237 -28.17 -5.85 36.90
CA ASN A 237 -28.59 -4.45 37.08
C ASN A 237 -27.61 -3.58 37.90
N GLU A 238 -26.44 -4.09 38.27
CA GLU A 238 -25.40 -3.33 38.96
C GLU A 238 -24.26 -2.88 38.03
N GLU A 239 -24.28 -3.28 36.75
CA GLU A 239 -23.20 -3.06 35.78
C GLU A 239 -22.90 -1.56 35.61
N LYS A 240 -23.92 -0.71 35.51
CA LYS A 240 -23.77 0.75 35.44
C LYS A 240 -23.14 1.36 36.69
N LYS A 241 -23.46 0.82 37.87
CA LYS A 241 -22.89 1.27 39.16
C LYS A 241 -21.46 0.78 39.32
N GLY A 242 -21.16 -0.42 38.80
CA GLY A 242 -19.85 -1.05 38.83
C GLY A 242 -18.86 -0.47 37.81
N MET A 243 -19.34 0.09 36.70
CA MET A 243 -18.50 0.59 35.61
C MET A 243 -17.43 1.62 36.03
N PRO A 244 -17.71 2.61 36.92
CA PRO A 244 -16.67 3.46 37.49
C PRO A 244 -15.63 2.70 38.33
N LEU A 245 -16.04 1.62 39.03
CA LEU A 245 -15.14 0.80 39.84
C LEU A 245 -14.17 0.00 38.96
N LEU A 246 -14.65 -0.56 37.86
CA LEU A 246 -13.81 -1.28 36.90
C LEU A 246 -12.82 -0.34 36.21
N THR A 247 -13.28 0.87 35.85
CA THR A 247 -12.42 1.91 35.30
C THR A 247 -11.34 2.36 36.30
N HIS A 248 -11.70 2.53 37.57
CA HIS A 248 -10.72 2.81 38.62
C HIS A 248 -9.69 1.68 38.78
N PHE A 249 -10.12 0.42 38.67
CA PHE A 249 -9.21 -0.73 38.68
C PHE A 249 -8.22 -0.71 37.52
N VAL A 250 -8.66 -0.46 36.29
CA VAL A 250 -7.75 -0.39 35.12
C VAL A 250 -6.78 0.78 35.26
N ARG A 251 -7.23 1.95 35.74
CA ARG A 251 -6.32 3.07 36.07
C ARG A 251 -5.25 2.67 37.07
N ARG A 252 -5.64 1.97 38.15
CA ARG A 252 -4.71 1.47 39.17
C ARG A 252 -3.67 0.53 38.55
N VAL A 253 -4.08 -0.37 37.66
CA VAL A 253 -3.17 -1.26 36.91
C VAL A 253 -2.19 -0.45 36.05
N ARG A 254 -2.69 0.49 35.24
CA ARG A 254 -1.85 1.36 34.39
C ARG A 254 -0.82 2.13 35.21
N THR A 255 -1.25 2.81 36.27
CA THR A 255 -0.34 3.54 37.18
C THR A 255 0.76 2.64 37.70
N ARG A 256 0.41 1.43 38.17
CA ARG A 256 1.42 0.53 38.74
C ARG A 256 2.37 -0.03 37.68
N MET A 257 1.87 -0.36 36.49
CA MET A 257 2.72 -0.78 35.38
C MET A 257 3.68 0.34 34.92
N ASP A 258 3.27 1.60 34.97
CA ASP A 258 4.16 2.74 34.67
C ASP A 258 5.27 2.89 35.70
N GLU A 259 4.96 2.70 36.99
CA GLU A 259 5.95 2.71 38.06
C GLU A 259 6.96 1.56 37.89
N ILE A 260 6.47 0.33 37.68
CA ILE A 260 7.32 -0.84 37.45
C ILE A 260 8.16 -0.67 36.19
N GLY A 261 7.58 -0.14 35.11
CA GLY A 261 8.30 0.14 33.88
C GLY A 261 9.45 1.13 34.10
N LYS A 262 9.21 2.20 34.86
CA LYS A 262 10.26 3.16 35.25
C LYS A 262 11.37 2.49 36.08
N GLU A 263 11.00 1.63 37.03
CA GLU A 263 11.96 0.84 37.83
C GLU A 263 12.80 -0.10 36.94
N LYS A 264 12.20 -0.68 35.89
CA LYS A 264 12.85 -1.58 34.92
C LYS A 264 13.52 -0.85 33.75
N GLY A 265 13.42 0.48 33.68
CA GLY A 265 13.97 1.28 32.58
C GLY A 265 13.33 1.01 31.22
N ARG A 266 12.06 0.56 31.17
CA ARG A 266 11.31 0.33 29.92
C ARG A 266 9.82 0.67 30.07
N LYS A 267 9.14 1.01 28.97
CA LYS A 267 7.67 1.14 28.98
C LYS A 267 7.03 -0.25 28.99
N LEU A 268 6.04 -0.48 29.86
CA LEU A 268 5.22 -1.69 29.81
C LEU A 268 3.89 -1.40 29.12
N THR A 269 3.65 -2.05 27.98
CA THR A 269 2.44 -1.85 27.16
C THR A 269 1.23 -2.54 27.80
N LEU A 270 0.09 -1.84 27.91
CA LEU A 270 -1.15 -2.40 28.44
C LEU A 270 -2.20 -2.56 27.34
N LEU A 271 -2.58 -3.81 27.06
CA LEU A 271 -3.66 -4.18 26.15
C LEU A 271 -4.93 -4.55 26.93
N ALA A 272 -6.08 -4.02 26.52
CA ALA A 272 -7.38 -4.51 26.98
C ALA A 272 -8.15 -5.18 25.83
N ARG A 273 -8.49 -6.46 26.02
CA ARG A 273 -9.35 -7.20 25.10
C ARG A 273 -10.81 -7.07 25.55
N VAL A 274 -11.63 -6.45 24.72
CA VAL A 274 -13.00 -6.01 25.09
C VAL A 274 -14.04 -6.49 24.07
N PRO A 275 -15.34 -6.45 24.41
CA PRO A 275 -16.40 -6.79 23.45
C PRO A 275 -16.34 -5.95 22.15
N PRO A 276 -16.94 -6.44 21.05
CA PRO A 276 -16.76 -5.90 19.71
C PRO A 276 -17.44 -4.53 19.47
N SER A 277 -18.16 -4.00 20.47
CA SER A 277 -18.87 -2.73 20.39
C SER A 277 -18.90 -2.02 21.76
N PHE A 278 -18.98 -0.68 21.74
CA PHE A 278 -19.17 0.11 22.96
C PHE A 278 -20.45 -0.24 23.71
N LYS A 279 -21.56 -0.55 23.00
CA LYS A 279 -22.83 -0.92 23.65
C LYS A 279 -22.67 -2.22 24.41
N MET A 280 -22.01 -3.22 23.84
CA MET A 280 -21.69 -4.47 24.52
C MET A 280 -20.73 -4.27 25.70
N CYS A 281 -19.75 -3.38 25.58
CA CYS A 281 -18.89 -3.00 26.71
C CYS A 281 -19.72 -2.43 27.86
N GLU A 282 -20.61 -1.47 27.58
CA GLU A 282 -21.48 -0.83 28.58
C GLU A 282 -22.44 -1.84 29.25
N LEU A 283 -22.95 -2.83 28.50
CA LEU A 283 -23.84 -3.88 29.01
C LEU A 283 -23.18 -4.77 30.07
N ILE A 284 -21.86 -4.85 30.10
CA ILE A 284 -21.11 -5.66 31.08
C ILE A 284 -20.30 -4.80 32.06
N GLY A 285 -20.50 -3.48 32.05
CA GLY A 285 -19.85 -2.54 32.96
C GLY A 285 -18.44 -2.10 32.56
N ILE A 286 -18.08 -2.14 31.27
CA ILE A 286 -16.81 -1.63 30.72
C ILE A 286 -17.04 -0.26 30.06
N ASP A 287 -16.31 0.77 30.52
CA ASP A 287 -16.29 2.10 29.89
C ASP A 287 -15.07 2.28 28.98
N ALA A 288 -15.07 1.56 27.86
CA ALA A 288 -13.97 1.60 26.90
C ALA A 288 -13.73 3.00 26.32
N ARG A 289 -14.77 3.87 26.25
CA ARG A 289 -14.60 5.25 25.76
C ARG A 289 -13.76 6.07 26.72
N THR A 290 -14.02 5.95 28.01
CA THR A 290 -13.22 6.59 29.03
C THR A 290 -11.79 6.05 29.03
N TRP A 291 -11.62 4.74 28.84
CA TRP A 291 -10.28 4.14 28.80
C TRP A 291 -9.42 4.70 27.65
N ILE A 292 -10.03 4.86 26.48
CA ILE A 292 -9.37 5.48 25.31
C ILE A 292 -9.08 6.96 25.57
N ARG A 293 -10.10 7.73 25.97
CA ARG A 293 -9.99 9.19 26.15
C ARG A 293 -8.93 9.59 27.16
N GLU A 294 -8.77 8.79 28.21
CA GLU A 294 -7.82 9.05 29.29
C GLU A 294 -6.51 8.27 29.14
N GLU A 295 -6.33 7.54 28.04
CA GLU A 295 -5.12 6.77 27.73
C GLU A 295 -4.71 5.80 28.85
N VAL A 296 -5.71 5.20 29.53
CA VAL A 296 -5.47 4.25 30.63
C VAL A 296 -5.05 2.87 30.14
N VAL A 297 -5.05 2.67 28.82
CA VAL A 297 -4.52 1.52 28.09
C VAL A 297 -3.75 2.05 26.90
N ASP A 298 -2.72 1.33 26.46
CA ASP A 298 -1.99 1.67 25.23
C ASP A 298 -2.68 1.09 24.00
N LEU A 299 -3.28 -0.09 24.17
CA LEU A 299 -3.92 -0.86 23.11
C LEU A 299 -5.32 -1.30 23.54
N ILE A 300 -6.26 -1.27 22.59
CA ILE A 300 -7.59 -1.84 22.78
C ILE A 300 -7.96 -2.76 21.61
N ALA A 301 -8.38 -3.98 21.93
CA ALA A 301 -8.78 -4.99 20.96
C ALA A 301 -10.28 -5.31 21.11
N PRO A 302 -11.17 -4.75 20.26
CA PRO A 302 -12.56 -5.18 20.17
C PRO A 302 -12.66 -6.56 19.51
N VAL A 303 -13.14 -7.56 20.23
CA VAL A 303 -13.17 -8.97 19.78
C VAL A 303 -14.49 -9.63 20.13
N THR A 304 -15.00 -10.47 19.24
CA THR A 304 -16.13 -11.36 19.51
C THR A 304 -15.65 -12.68 20.10
N ARG A 305 -16.25 -13.12 21.21
CA ARG A 305 -15.86 -14.36 21.89
C ARG A 305 -16.40 -15.60 21.17
N GLY A 306 -15.53 -16.57 20.87
CA GLY A 306 -15.92 -17.95 20.58
C GLY A 306 -16.05 -18.32 19.09
N TYR A 307 -15.84 -17.37 18.18
CA TYR A 307 -15.86 -17.53 16.73
C TYR A 307 -15.30 -16.30 16.01
N LEU A 308 -14.96 -16.45 14.73
CA LEU A 308 -14.47 -15.38 13.87
C LEU A 308 -15.61 -14.41 13.55
N ASP A 309 -15.39 -13.13 13.79
CA ASP A 309 -16.31 -12.05 13.46
C ASP A 309 -15.66 -11.12 12.45
N MET A 310 -16.38 -10.75 11.39
CA MET A 310 -15.95 -9.78 10.38
C MET A 310 -16.69 -8.44 10.47
N ASN A 311 -17.56 -8.27 11.47
CA ASN A 311 -18.44 -7.12 11.63
C ASN A 311 -18.32 -6.44 13.00
N ALA A 312 -17.26 -6.75 13.77
CA ALA A 312 -16.89 -5.97 14.95
C ALA A 312 -16.74 -4.48 14.58
N ASP A 313 -17.13 -3.58 15.48
CA ASP A 313 -17.24 -2.15 15.20
C ASP A 313 -15.90 -1.41 15.33
N VAL A 314 -14.85 -1.95 14.71
CA VAL A 314 -13.47 -1.45 14.78
C VAL A 314 -13.43 0.02 14.38
N SER A 315 -14.12 0.40 13.31
CA SER A 315 -14.18 1.81 12.84
C SER A 315 -14.63 2.82 13.90
N ARG A 316 -15.53 2.45 14.84
CA ARG A 316 -15.95 3.35 15.93
C ARG A 316 -14.91 3.44 17.04
N PHE A 317 -14.21 2.35 17.36
CA PHE A 317 -13.06 2.41 18.28
C PHE A 317 -11.95 3.29 17.70
N VAL A 318 -11.61 3.10 16.42
CA VAL A 318 -10.63 3.93 15.70
C VAL A 318 -11.02 5.40 15.74
N THR A 319 -12.31 5.70 15.51
CA THR A 319 -12.81 7.08 15.59
C THR A 319 -12.68 7.65 17.00
N ALA A 320 -12.95 6.86 18.05
CA ALA A 320 -12.81 7.29 19.43
C ALA A 320 -11.35 7.52 19.85
N ALA A 321 -10.41 6.79 19.26
CA ALA A 321 -8.98 6.92 19.52
C ALA A 321 -8.31 8.09 18.79
N LYS A 322 -9.01 8.76 17.85
CA LYS A 322 -8.47 9.94 17.16
C LYS A 322 -8.10 11.04 18.15
N GLY A 323 -6.85 11.47 18.11
CA GLY A 323 -6.31 12.50 19.00
C GLY A 323 -5.79 11.94 20.34
N THR A 324 -5.69 10.62 20.48
CA THR A 324 -5.03 9.92 21.60
C THR A 324 -3.87 9.08 21.07
N ASN A 325 -3.02 8.59 21.98
CA ASN A 325 -1.97 7.61 21.71
C ASN A 325 -2.48 6.15 21.76
N VAL A 326 -3.78 5.92 21.96
CA VAL A 326 -4.31 4.56 22.05
C VAL A 326 -4.41 3.93 20.67
N GLN A 327 -3.75 2.79 20.46
CA GLN A 327 -3.88 2.06 19.20
C GLN A 327 -5.04 1.06 19.26
N VAL A 328 -5.78 0.95 18.16
CA VAL A 328 -6.89 0.01 18.02
C VAL A 328 -6.42 -1.19 17.23
N ILE A 329 -6.51 -2.36 17.84
CA ILE A 329 -6.04 -3.64 17.29
C ILE A 329 -7.26 -4.45 16.84
N GLY A 330 -7.33 -4.83 15.57
CA GLY A 330 -8.45 -5.62 15.05
C GLY A 330 -8.35 -7.06 15.54
N GLY A 331 -9.23 -7.51 16.44
CA GLY A 331 -9.08 -8.82 17.06
C GLY A 331 -9.97 -9.92 16.49
N LEU A 332 -9.37 -11.10 16.31
CA LEU A 332 -9.95 -12.29 15.70
C LEU A 332 -9.90 -13.44 16.72
N SER A 333 -11.00 -14.16 16.93
CA SER A 333 -11.09 -15.25 17.93
C SER A 333 -11.41 -16.60 17.30
N ASP A 334 -10.82 -17.66 17.86
CA ASP A 334 -11.21 -19.09 17.75
C ASP A 334 -11.23 -19.74 16.37
N ILE A 335 -10.94 -19.00 15.28
CA ILE A 335 -11.02 -19.40 13.86
C ILE A 335 -12.27 -20.19 13.44
N LYS A 336 -13.25 -20.39 14.32
CA LYS A 336 -14.49 -21.11 14.06
C LYS A 336 -15.42 -20.18 13.30
N VAL A 337 -16.00 -20.66 12.21
CA VAL A 337 -16.89 -19.85 11.35
C VAL A 337 -18.28 -20.44 11.39
N ARG A 338 -18.90 -20.39 12.57
CA ARG A 338 -20.17 -21.08 12.83
C ARG A 338 -21.23 -20.73 11.78
N TYR A 339 -22.05 -21.73 11.43
CA TYR A 339 -23.04 -21.72 10.34
C TYR A 339 -22.46 -21.78 8.92
N TYR A 340 -21.39 -21.04 8.61
CA TYR A 340 -20.82 -21.02 7.26
C TYR A 340 -19.85 -22.18 7.00
N ALA A 341 -18.93 -22.45 7.94
CA ALA A 341 -17.92 -23.49 7.86
C ALA A 341 -17.59 -24.06 9.25
N GLY A 342 -16.81 -25.15 9.31
CA GLY A 342 -16.29 -25.65 10.59
C GLY A 342 -15.19 -24.74 11.15
N GLN A 343 -14.21 -24.43 10.33
CA GLN A 343 -13.07 -23.55 10.61
C GLN A 343 -12.87 -22.57 9.46
N ALA A 344 -12.20 -21.45 9.75
CA ALA A 344 -11.91 -20.38 8.82
C ALA A 344 -10.91 -20.87 7.78
N SER A 345 -11.20 -20.59 6.51
CA SER A 345 -10.19 -20.69 5.47
C SER A 345 -9.18 -19.54 5.61
N ILE A 346 -8.02 -19.70 4.98
CA ILE A 346 -7.05 -18.60 4.84
C ILE A 346 -7.68 -17.36 4.19
N ASP A 347 -8.58 -17.54 3.22
CA ASP A 347 -9.27 -16.45 2.54
C ASP A 347 -10.24 -15.69 3.46
N MET A 348 -10.83 -16.37 4.45
CA MET A 348 -11.65 -15.73 5.49
C MET A 348 -10.77 -14.94 6.46
N LEU A 349 -9.64 -15.48 6.90
CA LEU A 349 -8.73 -14.75 7.79
C LEU A 349 -8.14 -13.50 7.10
N ARG A 350 -7.77 -13.61 5.82
CA ARG A 350 -7.38 -12.47 4.97
C ARG A 350 -8.49 -11.43 4.85
N ALA A 351 -9.73 -11.87 4.68
CA ALA A 351 -10.91 -10.99 4.58
C ALA A 351 -11.16 -10.22 5.89
N ALA A 352 -11.12 -10.90 7.03
CA ALA A 352 -11.33 -10.30 8.35
C ALA A 352 -10.23 -9.26 8.66
N ALA A 353 -8.97 -9.66 8.56
CA ALA A 353 -7.83 -8.76 8.80
C ALA A 353 -7.82 -7.58 7.82
N GLY A 354 -8.00 -7.84 6.52
CA GLY A 354 -8.06 -6.80 5.51
C GLY A 354 -9.19 -5.80 5.77
N GLY A 355 -10.36 -6.28 6.21
CA GLY A 355 -11.47 -5.43 6.63
C GLY A 355 -11.09 -4.51 7.78
N TYR A 356 -10.44 -5.03 8.82
CA TYR A 356 -10.02 -4.24 9.99
C TYR A 356 -8.92 -3.24 9.68
N TRP A 357 -7.92 -3.62 8.87
CA TRP A 357 -6.93 -2.68 8.34
C TRP A 357 -7.61 -1.53 7.57
N HIS A 358 -8.60 -1.86 6.73
CA HIS A 358 -9.34 -0.85 5.98
C HIS A 358 -10.17 0.07 6.90
N GLU A 359 -10.62 -0.43 8.05
CA GLU A 359 -11.34 0.38 9.05
C GLU A 359 -10.42 1.22 9.94
N GLY A 360 -9.10 1.10 9.78
CA GLY A 360 -8.09 1.89 10.47
C GLY A 360 -7.49 1.22 11.71
N ALA A 361 -7.63 -0.10 11.84
CA ALA A 361 -6.82 -0.84 12.80
C ALA A 361 -5.32 -0.61 12.55
N THR A 362 -4.54 -0.73 13.60
CA THR A 362 -3.08 -0.47 13.62
C THR A 362 -2.25 -1.74 13.74
N GLY A 363 -2.92 -2.86 14.07
CA GLY A 363 -2.41 -4.21 14.20
C GLY A 363 -3.56 -5.22 14.26
N ILE A 364 -3.25 -6.51 14.23
CA ILE A 364 -4.22 -7.61 14.38
C ILE A 364 -3.93 -8.42 15.65
N HIS A 365 -4.97 -8.78 16.39
CA HIS A 365 -4.87 -9.70 17.54
C HIS A 365 -5.49 -11.05 17.18
N LEU A 366 -4.77 -12.14 17.41
CA LEU A 366 -5.26 -13.49 17.26
C LEU A 366 -5.42 -14.13 18.64
N PHE A 367 -6.64 -14.54 18.97
CA PHE A 367 -6.90 -15.36 20.15
C PHE A 367 -7.30 -16.77 19.76
N ASN A 368 -6.76 -17.76 20.48
CA ASN A 368 -7.06 -19.18 20.27
C ASN A 368 -6.69 -19.69 18.86
N PHE A 369 -5.73 -19.05 18.18
CA PHE A 369 -5.30 -19.54 16.86
C PHE A 369 -4.51 -20.85 16.99
N ASP A 370 -3.61 -20.91 17.97
CA ASP A 370 -2.72 -22.04 18.26
C ASP A 370 -3.45 -23.26 18.83
N CYS A 371 -4.53 -23.09 19.58
CA CYS A 371 -5.29 -24.20 20.15
C CYS A 371 -6.27 -24.86 19.17
N HIS A 372 -6.54 -24.21 18.03
CA HIS A 372 -7.39 -24.76 16.95
C HIS A 372 -6.61 -25.08 15.66
N CYS A 373 -5.29 -24.89 15.66
CA CYS A 373 -4.45 -25.22 14.51
C CYS A 373 -4.22 -26.73 14.36
N SER A 374 -3.67 -27.12 13.22
CA SER A 374 -3.46 -28.52 12.86
C SER A 374 -2.51 -29.30 13.78
N GLY A 375 -1.53 -28.63 14.40
CA GLY A 375 -0.55 -29.21 15.32
C GLY A 375 -0.94 -29.19 16.80
N ALA A 376 -2.08 -28.58 17.15
CA ALA A 376 -2.57 -28.46 18.53
C ALA A 376 -2.76 -29.83 19.18
N GLY A 377 -2.14 -30.04 20.35
CA GLY A 377 -2.17 -31.32 21.08
C GLY A 377 -1.52 -32.50 20.35
N ARG A 378 -0.75 -32.27 19.29
CA ARG A 378 -0.14 -33.31 18.44
C ARG A 378 1.37 -33.11 18.36
N PRO A 379 2.15 -33.61 19.35
CA PRO A 379 3.58 -33.31 19.46
C PRO A 379 4.43 -33.87 18.29
N GLY A 380 3.92 -34.84 17.53
CA GLY A 380 4.61 -35.42 16.37
C GLY A 380 4.40 -34.70 15.03
N LEU A 381 3.67 -33.59 15.00
CA LEU A 381 3.42 -32.79 13.79
C LEU A 381 4.05 -31.39 13.90
N PRO A 382 4.28 -30.66 12.80
CA PRO A 382 4.53 -29.22 12.87
C PRO A 382 3.40 -28.49 13.62
N MET A 383 3.71 -27.42 14.34
CA MET A 383 2.70 -26.65 15.08
C MET A 383 1.66 -26.03 14.13
N PHE A 384 2.13 -25.43 13.04
CA PHE A 384 1.28 -24.86 11.98
C PHE A 384 1.55 -25.61 10.67
N ASN A 385 0.49 -25.92 9.92
CA ASN A 385 0.65 -26.36 8.53
C ASN A 385 1.00 -25.19 7.61
N ASP A 386 1.29 -25.48 6.33
CA ASP A 386 1.72 -24.45 5.37
C ASP A 386 0.72 -23.31 5.22
N ALA A 387 -0.60 -23.58 5.22
CA ALA A 387 -1.63 -22.54 5.09
C ALA A 387 -1.77 -21.70 6.37
N GLU A 388 -1.67 -22.33 7.55
CA GLU A 388 -1.68 -21.66 8.85
C GLU A 388 -0.43 -20.78 9.00
N ARG A 389 0.73 -21.26 8.56
CA ARG A 389 1.95 -20.45 8.55
C ARG A 389 1.88 -19.34 7.50
N GLU A 390 1.30 -19.61 6.33
CA GLU A 390 1.11 -18.61 5.28
C GLU A 390 0.24 -17.44 5.78
N VAL A 391 -0.83 -17.72 6.53
CA VAL A 391 -1.70 -16.65 7.03
C VAL A 391 -0.99 -15.76 8.06
N LEU A 392 -0.17 -16.33 8.95
CA LEU A 392 0.67 -15.59 9.90
C LEU A 392 1.73 -14.71 9.23
N ASN A 393 2.03 -14.97 7.94
CA ASN A 393 2.94 -14.16 7.12
C ASN A 393 2.21 -13.09 6.29
N GLN A 394 0.88 -12.98 6.39
CA GLN A 394 0.09 -12.14 5.49
C GLN A 394 -0.86 -11.17 6.19
N ILE A 395 -1.45 -11.54 7.33
CA ILE A 395 -2.53 -10.75 7.91
C ILE A 395 -2.08 -9.56 8.77
N GLY A 396 -0.81 -9.52 9.16
CA GLY A 396 -0.21 -8.44 9.95
C GLY A 396 0.16 -7.20 9.14
N ASP A 397 0.03 -7.23 7.81
CA ASP A 397 0.29 -6.07 6.95
C ASP A 397 -0.74 -5.98 5.81
N PRO A 398 -1.44 -4.84 5.63
CA PRO A 398 -2.37 -4.65 4.52
C PRO A 398 -1.72 -4.83 3.14
N GLN A 399 -0.42 -4.55 2.97
CA GLN A 399 0.29 -4.75 1.69
C GLN A 399 0.38 -6.22 1.31
N THR A 400 0.59 -7.13 2.27
CA THR A 400 0.69 -8.57 2.00
C THR A 400 -0.65 -9.21 1.64
N LEU A 401 -1.76 -8.49 1.83
CA LEU A 401 -3.11 -8.91 1.48
C LEU A 401 -3.54 -8.51 0.06
N ILE A 402 -2.81 -7.62 -0.61
CA ILE A 402 -3.17 -7.12 -1.95
C ILE A 402 -3.15 -8.28 -2.96
N GLY A 403 -4.22 -8.41 -3.74
CA GLY A 403 -4.31 -9.43 -4.80
C GLY A 403 -4.41 -10.88 -4.29
N LYS A 404 -4.62 -11.08 -2.99
CA LYS A 404 -4.90 -12.38 -2.39
C LYS A 404 -6.40 -12.63 -2.35
N ASN A 405 -6.80 -13.88 -2.58
CA ASN A 405 -8.20 -14.30 -2.48
C ASN A 405 -8.77 -13.95 -1.10
N LYS A 406 -10.04 -13.55 -1.08
CA LYS A 406 -10.75 -13.18 0.15
C LYS A 406 -12.18 -13.67 0.11
N HIS A 407 -12.64 -14.14 1.27
CA HIS A 407 -14.00 -14.63 1.49
C HIS A 407 -14.60 -13.87 2.67
N TYR A 408 -15.32 -12.80 2.38
CA TYR A 408 -16.04 -12.00 3.36
C TYR A 408 -17.39 -12.64 3.68
N TYR A 409 -17.86 -12.50 4.91
CA TYR A 409 -19.23 -12.85 5.28
C TYR A 409 -19.80 -11.88 6.32
N VAL A 410 -21.13 -11.84 6.42
CA VAL A 410 -21.82 -11.15 7.51
C VAL A 410 -21.93 -12.10 8.69
N THR A 411 -21.35 -11.72 9.82
CA THR A 411 -21.34 -12.52 11.04
C THR A 411 -22.76 -12.75 11.54
N ARG A 412 -23.04 -14.01 11.86
CA ARG A 412 -24.32 -14.46 12.39
C ARG A 412 -24.29 -14.43 13.91
N ASP A 413 -25.38 -13.99 14.51
CA ASP A 413 -25.66 -14.22 15.92
C ASP A 413 -25.98 -15.69 16.16
N ILE A 414 -25.04 -16.38 16.78
CA ILE A 414 -25.21 -17.78 17.17
C ILE A 414 -25.79 -17.93 18.57
N GLU A 415 -25.85 -16.85 19.34
CA GLU A 415 -26.32 -16.82 20.73
C GLU A 415 -27.82 -16.49 20.82
N GLY A 416 -28.45 -16.20 19.67
CA GLY A 416 -29.89 -16.07 19.55
C GLY A 416 -30.45 -14.77 20.14
N HIS A 417 -29.65 -13.71 20.22
CA HIS A 417 -30.16 -12.38 20.52
C HIS A 417 -30.80 -11.83 19.24
N THR A 418 -32.07 -12.17 19.01
CA THR A 418 -32.82 -11.71 17.83
C THR A 418 -32.63 -10.20 17.62
N PRO A 419 -32.39 -9.73 16.37
CA PRO A 419 -32.15 -8.32 16.11
C PRO A 419 -33.43 -7.52 16.34
N GLY A 420 -33.58 -7.02 17.57
CA GLY A 420 -34.71 -6.22 18.02
C GLY A 420 -34.37 -5.32 19.21
N GLU A 421 -33.46 -5.72 20.12
CA GLU A 421 -33.24 -4.95 21.35
C GLU A 421 -31.75 -4.68 21.70
N SER A 422 -30.79 -5.51 21.29
CA SER A 422 -29.34 -5.24 21.49
C SER A 422 -28.56 -4.91 20.21
N GLY A 423 -28.82 -5.57 19.07
CA GLY A 423 -28.44 -5.11 17.71
C GLY A 423 -26.95 -5.02 17.41
N GLU A 424 -26.18 -6.10 17.59
CA GLU A 424 -24.75 -6.12 17.22
C GLU A 424 -24.40 -7.09 16.08
N MET A 425 -25.14 -8.19 15.93
CA MET A 425 -24.99 -9.14 14.83
C MET A 425 -26.21 -9.07 13.92
N GLN A 426 -25.98 -9.13 12.60
CA GLN A 426 -26.99 -8.73 11.63
C GLN A 426 -27.86 -9.89 11.08
N LEU A 427 -27.46 -11.13 11.37
CA LEU A 427 -28.11 -12.37 10.91
C LEU A 427 -28.34 -13.34 12.09
N PRO A 428 -29.32 -14.27 12.01
CA PRO A 428 -30.30 -14.40 10.95
C PRO A 428 -31.32 -13.25 10.97
N LEU A 429 -31.91 -12.98 9.81
CA LEU A 429 -32.74 -11.80 9.60
C LEU A 429 -34.10 -12.21 9.03
N ASP A 430 -35.15 -12.10 9.84
CA ASP A 430 -36.53 -12.30 9.38
C ASP A 430 -37.01 -11.09 8.56
N LEU A 431 -37.59 -11.36 7.39
CA LEU A 431 -38.08 -10.36 6.45
C LEU A 431 -39.57 -10.60 6.19
N LEU A 432 -40.40 -9.75 6.80
CA LEU A 432 -41.86 -9.78 6.65
C LEU A 432 -42.33 -8.99 5.42
N ALA A 433 -43.58 -9.22 4.99
CA ALA A 433 -44.20 -8.51 3.87
C ALA A 433 -44.12 -6.98 4.06
N GLY A 434 -43.71 -6.27 3.01
CA GLY A 434 -43.52 -4.81 3.01
C GLY A 434 -42.39 -4.28 3.92
N GLN A 435 -41.73 -5.13 4.72
CA GLN A 435 -40.69 -4.68 5.65
C GLN A 435 -39.39 -4.36 4.93
N LYS A 436 -38.79 -3.21 5.25
CA LYS A 436 -37.45 -2.86 4.77
C LYS A 436 -36.39 -3.19 5.83
N ARG A 437 -35.35 -3.94 5.44
CA ARG A 437 -34.19 -4.26 6.28
C ARG A 437 -32.88 -3.86 5.57
N ARG A 438 -31.83 -3.67 6.36
CA ARG A 438 -30.50 -3.28 5.88
C ARG A 438 -29.42 -4.13 6.54
N LEU A 439 -28.44 -4.54 5.75
CA LEU A 439 -27.23 -5.23 6.19
C LEU A 439 -25.99 -4.46 5.68
N GLN A 440 -24.88 -4.56 6.38
CA GLN A 440 -23.62 -3.93 6.03
C GLN A 440 -22.43 -4.88 6.22
N PHE A 441 -21.41 -4.74 5.38
CA PHE A 441 -20.12 -5.40 5.55
C PHE A 441 -19.02 -4.59 4.86
N THR A 442 -17.78 -4.78 5.29
CA THR A 442 -16.61 -4.07 4.76
C THR A 442 -15.82 -4.97 3.81
N VAL A 443 -15.40 -4.42 2.67
CA VAL A 443 -14.51 -5.09 1.69
C VAL A 443 -13.23 -4.28 1.54
N SER A 444 -12.08 -4.90 1.73
CA SER A 444 -10.78 -4.21 1.69
C SER A 444 -10.22 -4.01 0.28
N ASP A 445 -10.64 -4.81 -0.70
CA ASP A 445 -10.13 -4.76 -2.08
C ASP A 445 -10.87 -3.75 -2.95
N ASP A 446 -10.13 -3.08 -3.84
CA ASP A 446 -10.70 -2.32 -4.95
C ASP A 446 -10.94 -3.24 -6.15
N ILE A 447 -12.15 -3.82 -6.18
CA ILE A 447 -12.61 -4.71 -7.26
C ILE A 447 -12.60 -4.00 -8.63
N SER A 448 -12.78 -2.68 -8.67
CA SER A 448 -12.77 -1.90 -9.91
C SER A 448 -11.37 -1.79 -10.50
N VAL A 449 -10.34 -1.66 -9.66
CA VAL A 449 -8.94 -1.67 -10.06
C VAL A 449 -8.56 -3.07 -10.52
N ALA A 450 -8.86 -4.10 -9.72
CA ALA A 450 -8.56 -5.49 -10.04
C ALA A 450 -9.23 -5.99 -11.34
N THR A 451 -10.40 -5.44 -11.68
CA THR A 451 -11.05 -5.71 -12.97
C THR A 451 -10.32 -5.00 -14.11
N ARG A 452 -9.92 -3.73 -13.92
CA ARG A 452 -9.25 -2.91 -14.95
C ARG A 452 -7.84 -3.37 -15.29
N ASP A 453 -7.11 -3.90 -14.32
CA ASP A 453 -5.76 -4.47 -14.49
C ASP A 453 -5.76 -5.96 -14.85
N GLN A 454 -6.94 -6.57 -14.94
CA GLN A 454 -7.16 -7.99 -15.27
C GLN A 454 -6.61 -8.99 -14.25
N SER A 455 -6.29 -8.57 -13.03
CA SER A 455 -5.89 -9.45 -11.92
C SER A 455 -7.06 -10.24 -11.32
N LEU A 456 -8.28 -9.72 -11.41
CA LEU A 456 -9.47 -10.40 -10.91
C LEU A 456 -9.83 -11.62 -11.79
N GLU A 457 -10.03 -12.78 -11.16
CA GLU A 457 -10.56 -13.98 -11.80
C GLU A 457 -12.09 -14.01 -11.73
N THR A 458 -12.63 -13.88 -10.51
CA THR A 458 -14.07 -13.82 -10.28
C THR A 458 -14.38 -13.08 -8.98
N ALA A 459 -15.53 -12.43 -8.93
CA ALA A 459 -16.10 -11.90 -7.70
C ALA A 459 -17.62 -12.15 -7.71
N PHE A 460 -18.17 -12.63 -6.59
CA PHE A 460 -19.61 -12.82 -6.47
C PHE A 460 -20.12 -12.58 -5.05
N LEU A 461 -21.39 -12.18 -4.96
CA LEU A 461 -22.14 -12.09 -3.71
C LEU A 461 -23.10 -13.27 -3.63
N LYS A 462 -23.06 -14.03 -2.53
CA LYS A 462 -23.94 -15.17 -2.24
C LYS A 462 -24.83 -14.83 -1.05
N VAL A 463 -26.12 -15.08 -1.16
CA VAL A 463 -27.11 -14.82 -0.11
C VAL A 463 -27.94 -16.07 0.14
N SER A 464 -27.77 -16.67 1.32
CA SER A 464 -28.47 -17.86 1.75
C SER A 464 -29.74 -17.47 2.51
N TRP A 465 -30.86 -18.09 2.19
CA TRP A 465 -32.16 -17.86 2.82
C TRP A 465 -32.94 -19.16 3.06
N THR A 466 -33.91 -19.10 3.97
CA THR A 466 -34.91 -20.14 4.27
C THR A 466 -36.30 -19.53 4.22
N GLY A 467 -37.32 -20.34 3.89
CA GLY A 467 -38.70 -19.88 3.75
C GLY A 467 -39.32 -20.26 2.39
N ASN A 468 -40.39 -19.57 2.02
CA ASN A 468 -41.17 -19.85 0.80
C ASN A 468 -40.47 -19.26 -0.45
N SER A 469 -40.28 -20.08 -1.49
CA SER A 469 -39.69 -19.65 -2.77
C SER A 469 -40.50 -18.57 -3.49
N THR A 470 -41.83 -18.56 -3.32
CA THR A 470 -42.70 -17.50 -3.86
C THR A 470 -42.46 -16.18 -3.16
N ALA A 471 -42.29 -16.18 -1.83
CA ALA A 471 -41.92 -14.98 -1.10
C ALA A 471 -40.52 -14.49 -1.50
N ALA A 472 -39.57 -15.42 -1.67
CA ALA A 472 -38.20 -15.15 -2.08
C ALA A 472 -38.10 -14.47 -3.47
N SER A 473 -38.97 -14.81 -4.44
CA SER A 473 -38.96 -14.19 -5.77
C SER A 473 -39.60 -12.81 -5.82
N GLN A 474 -40.38 -12.43 -4.79
CA GLN A 474 -41.09 -11.14 -4.71
C GLN A 474 -40.29 -10.04 -4.00
N ILE A 475 -39.16 -10.36 -3.37
CA ILE A 475 -38.40 -9.35 -2.63
C ILE A 475 -37.68 -8.38 -3.59
N THR A 476 -37.41 -7.16 -3.11
CA THR A 476 -36.45 -6.28 -3.78
C THR A 476 -35.12 -6.34 -3.06
N PHE A 477 -34.06 -6.69 -3.79
CA PHE A 477 -32.70 -6.76 -3.28
C PHE A 477 -31.85 -5.67 -3.95
N SER A 478 -31.22 -4.80 -3.17
CA SER A 478 -30.28 -3.81 -3.68
C SER A 478 -28.95 -3.85 -2.95
N VAL A 479 -27.89 -3.52 -3.67
CA VAL A 479 -26.53 -3.36 -3.13
C VAL A 479 -26.03 -1.99 -3.52
N ASN A 480 -25.61 -1.19 -2.54
CA ASN A 480 -25.11 0.17 -2.75
C ASN A 480 -26.04 1.03 -3.63
N GLY A 481 -27.36 0.90 -3.41
CA GLY A 481 -28.40 1.65 -4.14
C GLY A 481 -28.78 1.08 -5.50
N LYS A 482 -28.12 0.02 -6.00
CA LYS A 482 -28.48 -0.64 -7.27
C LYS A 482 -29.30 -1.90 -7.00
N THR A 483 -30.51 -1.93 -7.52
CA THR A 483 -31.36 -3.13 -7.48
C THR A 483 -30.77 -4.24 -8.36
N LEU A 484 -30.72 -5.46 -7.82
CA LEU A 484 -30.26 -6.66 -8.52
C LEU A 484 -31.45 -7.56 -8.84
N LYS A 485 -31.41 -8.20 -10.01
CA LYS A 485 -32.38 -9.21 -10.39
C LYS A 485 -32.07 -10.51 -9.64
N ILE A 486 -33.05 -11.01 -8.89
CA ILE A 486 -32.99 -12.33 -8.26
C ILE A 486 -33.29 -13.38 -9.33
N ALA A 487 -32.49 -14.43 -9.37
CA ALA A 487 -32.75 -15.59 -10.22
C ALA A 487 -33.81 -16.48 -9.58
N ASP A 488 -34.70 -17.03 -10.41
CA ASP A 488 -35.65 -18.04 -9.97
C ASP A 488 -34.90 -19.32 -9.61
N GLY A 489 -35.16 -19.88 -8.43
CA GLY A 489 -34.49 -21.09 -7.97
C GLY A 489 -34.42 -21.22 -6.45
N PRO A 490 -33.90 -22.36 -5.95
CA PRO A 490 -33.69 -22.58 -4.53
C PRO A 490 -32.55 -21.69 -3.99
N SER A 491 -32.52 -21.53 -2.67
CA SER A 491 -31.40 -20.91 -1.94
C SER A 491 -30.07 -21.62 -2.26
N PRO A 492 -28.94 -20.89 -2.43
CA PRO A 492 -28.75 -19.44 -2.25
C PRO A 492 -28.90 -18.63 -3.56
N TRP A 493 -29.10 -17.31 -3.43
CA TRP A 493 -28.93 -16.38 -4.56
C TRP A 493 -27.45 -16.07 -4.80
N VAL A 494 -27.03 -16.04 -6.07
CA VAL A 494 -25.64 -15.73 -6.47
C VAL A 494 -25.60 -14.59 -7.49
N PHE A 495 -24.84 -13.54 -7.19
CA PHE A 495 -24.71 -12.34 -8.01
C PHE A 495 -23.25 -12.12 -8.42
N HIS A 496 -22.91 -12.45 -9.67
CA HIS A 496 -21.55 -12.26 -10.23
C HIS A 496 -21.20 -10.82 -10.62
N ARG A 497 -22.17 -9.90 -10.59
CA ARG A 497 -22.01 -8.48 -10.96
C ARG A 497 -22.64 -7.54 -9.93
N ALA A 498 -22.63 -7.96 -8.67
CA ALA A 498 -23.04 -7.07 -7.58
C ALA A 498 -22.07 -5.84 -7.55
N PRO A 499 -22.58 -4.61 -7.38
CA PRO A 499 -21.78 -3.37 -7.36
C PRO A 499 -21.05 -3.22 -6.02
N ILE A 500 -20.23 -4.19 -5.68
CA ILE A 500 -19.37 -4.16 -4.50
C ILE A 500 -18.26 -3.13 -4.73
N ARG A 501 -17.99 -2.31 -3.72
CA ARG A 501 -16.93 -1.31 -3.70
C ARG A 501 -15.98 -1.56 -2.54
N GLN A 502 -14.78 -1.00 -2.63
CA GLN A 502 -13.89 -0.92 -1.48
C GLN A 502 -14.56 -0.14 -0.34
N GLY A 503 -14.39 -0.61 0.89
CA GLY A 503 -14.99 -0.08 2.10
C GLY A 503 -16.38 -0.62 2.40
N LYS A 504 -17.20 0.20 3.05
CA LYS A 504 -18.54 -0.20 3.51
C LYS A 504 -19.50 -0.42 2.35
N ASN A 505 -20.05 -1.63 2.29
CA ASN A 505 -21.09 -2.06 1.36
C ASN A 505 -22.41 -2.23 2.11
N GLN A 506 -23.50 -1.72 1.53
CA GLN A 506 -24.83 -1.82 2.11
C GLN A 506 -25.73 -2.68 1.23
N ILE A 507 -26.39 -3.65 1.84
CA ILE A 507 -27.48 -4.43 1.25
C ILE A 507 -28.80 -3.89 1.79
N GLU A 508 -29.75 -3.59 0.91
CA GLU A 508 -31.13 -3.29 1.32
C GLU A 508 -32.07 -4.38 0.80
N LEU A 509 -32.96 -4.83 1.68
CA LEU A 509 -33.96 -5.86 1.44
C LEU A 509 -35.33 -5.23 1.66
N LEU A 510 -36.22 -5.31 0.67
CA LEU A 510 -37.64 -5.04 0.85
C LEU A 510 -38.38 -6.36 0.75
N GLY A 511 -39.16 -6.68 1.77
CA GLY A 511 -39.91 -7.92 1.83
C GLY A 511 -40.94 -8.09 0.70
N PRO A 512 -41.58 -9.27 0.63
CA PRO A 512 -42.58 -9.58 -0.38
C PRO A 512 -43.70 -8.53 -0.42
N LYS A 513 -44.31 -8.35 -1.60
CA LYS A 513 -45.39 -7.37 -1.79
C LYS A 513 -46.72 -7.83 -1.17
N ASP A 514 -46.98 -9.12 -1.24
CA ASP A 514 -48.21 -9.72 -0.72
C ASP A 514 -47.98 -10.27 0.69
N ASP A 515 -49.01 -10.23 1.53
CA ASP A 515 -49.02 -10.90 2.83
C ASP A 515 -49.14 -12.41 2.59
N THR A 516 -48.03 -13.02 2.20
CA THR A 516 -47.87 -14.45 2.23
C THR A 516 -47.65 -14.80 3.69
N ASP A 517 -48.45 -15.65 4.32
CA ASP A 517 -48.27 -16.16 5.71
C ASP A 517 -46.86 -16.78 5.99
N SER A 518 -45.93 -16.73 5.03
CA SER A 518 -44.57 -17.23 5.08
C SER A 518 -43.54 -16.12 5.33
N THR A 519 -42.84 -16.19 6.47
CA THR A 519 -41.63 -15.40 6.75
C THR A 519 -40.46 -15.87 5.89
N LEU A 520 -39.78 -14.96 5.19
CA LEU A 520 -38.50 -15.24 4.55
C LEU A 520 -37.37 -14.88 5.53
N ARG A 521 -36.47 -15.82 5.82
CA ARG A 521 -35.32 -15.57 6.70
C ARG A 521 -34.04 -15.57 5.88
N ILE A 522 -33.27 -14.49 5.98
CA ILE A 522 -31.90 -14.45 5.46
C ILE A 522 -30.98 -15.08 6.51
N GLU A 523 -30.28 -16.13 6.10
CA GLU A 523 -29.42 -16.92 6.96
C GLU A 523 -27.93 -16.60 6.80
N GLY A 524 -27.52 -16.18 5.60
CA GLY A 524 -26.12 -15.94 5.29
C GLY A 524 -25.92 -14.93 4.17
N VAL A 525 -24.85 -14.15 4.27
CA VAL A 525 -24.38 -13.24 3.23
C VAL A 525 -22.87 -13.39 3.11
N GLU A 526 -22.38 -13.71 1.92
CA GLU A 526 -20.97 -13.98 1.65
C GLU A 526 -20.52 -13.23 0.38
N ASN A 527 -19.34 -12.62 0.40
CA ASN A 527 -18.70 -12.08 -0.81
C ASN A 527 -17.35 -12.76 -1.02
N VAL A 528 -17.21 -13.44 -2.15
CA VAL A 528 -15.99 -14.15 -2.53
C VAL A 528 -15.30 -13.40 -3.65
N ILE A 529 -14.01 -13.12 -3.47
CA ILE A 529 -13.14 -12.46 -4.42
C ILE A 529 -11.96 -13.39 -4.69
N VAL A 530 -11.82 -13.79 -5.96
CA VAL A 530 -10.74 -14.66 -6.42
C VAL A 530 -9.91 -13.89 -7.43
N PHE A 531 -8.60 -13.83 -7.16
CA PHE A 531 -7.61 -13.28 -8.06
C PHE A 531 -6.99 -14.40 -8.87
N LYS A 532 -6.58 -14.08 -10.11
CA LYS A 532 -5.88 -15.04 -10.95
C LYS A 532 -4.55 -15.42 -10.29
N LYS A 533 -4.23 -16.71 -10.26
CA LYS A 533 -2.87 -17.15 -9.92
C LYS A 533 -1.89 -16.43 -10.85
N THR A 534 -0.98 -15.67 -10.27
CA THR A 534 0.06 -14.95 -11.01
C THR A 534 0.97 -15.97 -11.68
N LYS A 535 0.91 -16.03 -13.01
CA LYS A 535 1.92 -16.77 -13.78
C LYS A 535 3.27 -16.10 -13.55
N PRO A 536 4.38 -16.88 -13.47
CA PRO A 536 5.71 -16.29 -13.40
C PRO A 536 5.92 -15.31 -14.55
N ILE A 537 6.47 -14.13 -14.25
CA ILE A 537 6.81 -13.14 -15.27
C ILE A 537 8.11 -13.59 -15.93
N ASP A 538 8.05 -13.91 -17.22
CA ASP A 538 9.26 -14.21 -18.00
C ASP A 538 10.05 -12.91 -18.24
N VAL A 539 11.16 -12.74 -17.52
CA VAL A 539 12.08 -11.60 -17.66
C VAL A 539 13.24 -11.92 -18.61
N GLY A 540 13.47 -13.21 -18.90
CA GLY A 540 14.57 -13.66 -19.76
C GLY A 540 15.91 -13.07 -19.30
N SER A 541 16.66 -12.49 -20.24
CA SER A 541 17.88 -11.71 -19.98
C SER A 541 17.67 -10.19 -20.14
N ALA A 542 16.41 -9.76 -20.30
CA ALA A 542 16.08 -8.35 -20.49
C ALA A 542 16.23 -7.57 -19.18
N LYS A 543 16.61 -6.29 -19.30
CA LYS A 543 16.69 -5.38 -18.16
C LYS A 543 15.30 -4.99 -17.67
N GLN A 544 15.10 -5.04 -16.36
CA GLN A 544 13.84 -4.76 -15.69
C GLN A 544 13.98 -3.51 -14.82
N LEU A 545 13.21 -2.47 -15.12
CA LEU A 545 13.25 -1.17 -14.43
C LEU A 545 12.16 -1.05 -13.35
N PHE A 546 12.50 -0.38 -12.25
CA PHE A 546 11.56 0.03 -11.19
C PHE A 546 10.85 1.35 -11.54
N ILE A 547 10.12 1.36 -12.67
CA ILE A 547 9.28 2.48 -13.13
C ILE A 547 7.83 2.41 -12.65
N ASP A 548 7.42 1.22 -12.22
CA ASP A 548 6.09 0.90 -11.73
C ASP A 548 6.18 -0.26 -10.73
N ARG A 549 5.03 -0.73 -10.25
CA ARG A 549 4.96 -1.86 -9.32
C ARG A 549 5.02 -3.24 -9.99
N ARG A 550 5.30 -3.35 -11.31
CA ARG A 550 5.28 -4.65 -12.03
C ARG A 550 6.20 -5.69 -11.40
N PHE A 551 7.32 -5.26 -10.82
CA PHE A 551 8.32 -6.13 -10.18
C PHE A 551 8.36 -5.99 -8.66
N ILE A 552 7.26 -5.54 -8.05
CA ILE A 552 7.11 -5.39 -6.59
C ILE A 552 5.84 -6.14 -6.18
N GLU A 553 5.99 -7.35 -5.62
CA GLU A 553 4.87 -8.05 -4.98
C GLU A 553 4.65 -7.53 -3.57
N SER A 554 5.74 -7.35 -2.81
CA SER A 554 5.73 -6.71 -1.50
C SER A 554 6.93 -5.79 -1.33
N SER A 555 6.77 -4.77 -0.50
CA SER A 555 7.85 -3.86 -0.14
C SER A 555 7.60 -3.26 1.24
N GLU A 556 8.67 -3.08 2.01
CA GLU A 556 8.68 -2.44 3.32
C GLU A 556 9.78 -1.38 3.36
N GLY A 557 9.51 -0.18 3.87
CA GLY A 557 10.53 0.88 3.98
C GLY A 557 11.09 1.40 2.64
N VAL A 558 10.37 1.18 1.53
CA VAL A 558 10.81 1.56 0.17
C VAL A 558 9.80 2.45 -0.53
N GLU A 559 10.29 3.50 -1.20
CA GLU A 559 9.49 4.39 -2.05
C GLU A 559 9.97 4.36 -3.51
N LEU A 560 9.04 4.38 -4.47
CA LEU A 560 9.38 4.65 -5.87
C LEU A 560 9.53 6.15 -6.10
N VAL A 561 10.73 6.59 -6.44
CA VAL A 561 11.13 8.00 -6.56
C VAL A 561 11.47 8.34 -8.02
N MET A 562 10.97 9.47 -8.51
CA MET A 562 11.40 10.06 -9.79
C MET A 562 12.74 10.77 -9.60
N ASN A 563 13.71 10.56 -10.49
CA ASN A 563 14.99 11.24 -10.45
C ASN A 563 15.07 12.29 -11.57
N PRO A 564 15.03 13.60 -11.25
CA PRO A 564 15.17 14.64 -12.27
C PRO A 564 16.61 14.65 -12.84
N PRO A 565 16.78 14.83 -14.16
CA PRO A 565 18.09 14.98 -14.77
C PRO A 565 18.77 16.29 -14.33
N ARG A 566 20.10 16.27 -14.32
CA ARG A 566 20.93 17.42 -13.95
C ARG A 566 21.22 18.28 -15.19
N ARG A 567 21.03 19.59 -15.08
CA ARG A 567 21.43 20.57 -16.11
C ARG A 567 22.84 21.09 -15.82
N ASP A 568 23.62 21.36 -16.86
CA ASP A 568 24.92 22.06 -16.75
C ASP A 568 24.82 23.55 -17.11
N GLY A 569 23.70 23.99 -17.68
CA GLY A 569 23.41 25.39 -18.00
C GLY A 569 24.09 25.90 -19.28
N VAL A 570 24.68 25.01 -20.08
CA VAL A 570 25.38 25.38 -21.32
C VAL A 570 24.40 25.39 -22.48
N VAL A 571 24.29 26.51 -23.20
CA VAL A 571 23.54 26.58 -24.45
C VAL A 571 24.42 26.02 -25.58
N LEU A 572 24.00 24.91 -26.17
CA LEU A 572 24.73 24.15 -27.19
C LEU A 572 24.46 24.66 -28.61
N ILE A 573 23.22 25.08 -28.88
CA ILE A 573 22.83 25.72 -30.15
C ILE A 573 22.07 27.00 -29.82
N LYS A 574 22.49 28.12 -30.43
CA LYS A 574 21.86 29.44 -30.34
C LYS A 574 21.83 30.07 -31.74
N PRO A 575 20.97 31.07 -32.02
CA PRO A 575 21.03 31.80 -33.28
C PRO A 575 22.30 32.67 -33.33
N ASP A 576 23.32 32.21 -34.03
CA ASP A 576 24.65 32.84 -34.13
C ASP A 576 25.27 32.83 -35.53
N GLN A 577 24.51 32.38 -36.54
CA GLN A 577 24.93 32.37 -37.94
C GLN A 577 24.20 33.43 -38.77
N PRO A 578 24.77 33.88 -39.91
CA PRO A 578 24.17 34.92 -40.75
C PRO A 578 22.72 34.63 -41.20
N TRP A 579 22.41 33.39 -41.58
CA TRP A 579 21.06 32.99 -42.03
C TRP A 579 20.04 32.87 -40.88
N GLU A 580 20.47 33.02 -39.62
CA GLU A 580 19.64 32.99 -38.42
C GLU A 580 19.33 34.40 -37.90
N GLN A 581 19.82 35.45 -38.56
CA GLN A 581 19.64 36.82 -38.13
C GLN A 581 18.16 37.20 -38.02
N GLY A 582 17.77 37.72 -36.86
CA GLY A 582 16.38 38.08 -36.55
C GLY A 582 15.45 36.89 -36.28
N ALA A 583 15.97 35.66 -36.31
CA ALA A 583 15.21 34.46 -35.99
C ALA A 583 15.47 33.97 -34.54
N ARG A 584 14.59 33.08 -34.08
CA ARG A 584 14.73 32.36 -32.81
C ARG A 584 14.66 30.86 -33.03
N ILE A 585 15.33 30.11 -32.16
CA ILE A 585 15.15 28.66 -32.10
C ILE A 585 13.85 28.36 -31.36
N SER A 586 13.03 27.50 -31.95
CA SER A 586 11.67 27.18 -31.49
C SER A 586 11.57 25.70 -31.10
N VAL A 587 10.48 25.35 -30.43
CA VAL A 587 10.39 24.14 -29.60
C VAL A 587 10.34 22.82 -30.38
N TYR A 588 9.93 22.82 -31.64
CA TYR A 588 9.70 21.60 -32.42
C TYR A 588 10.99 21.13 -33.12
N SER A 589 12.01 20.82 -32.32
CA SER A 589 13.34 20.37 -32.75
C SER A 589 13.54 18.88 -32.45
N SER A 590 14.45 18.20 -33.14
CA SER A 590 14.75 16.77 -32.95
C SER A 590 16.24 16.47 -32.86
N VAL A 591 16.59 15.41 -32.14
CA VAL A 591 17.97 14.91 -32.01
C VAL A 591 18.00 13.43 -32.31
N LEU A 592 19.04 12.97 -33.00
CA LEU A 592 19.35 11.55 -33.14
C LEU A 592 20.87 11.37 -33.03
N ARG A 593 21.32 10.21 -32.55
CA ARG A 593 22.73 9.82 -32.63
C ARG A 593 22.87 8.58 -33.48
N GLU A 594 23.68 8.68 -34.52
CA GLU A 594 23.95 7.59 -35.45
C GLU A 594 25.42 7.61 -35.87
N ASN A 595 26.07 6.44 -35.89
CA ASN A 595 27.50 6.30 -36.22
C ASN A 595 28.41 7.26 -35.43
N GLU A 596 28.18 7.36 -34.12
CA GLU A 596 28.89 8.29 -33.20
C GLU A 596 28.71 9.80 -33.49
N THR A 597 27.85 10.17 -34.44
CA THR A 597 27.49 11.57 -34.69
C THR A 597 26.13 11.87 -34.07
N THR A 598 26.09 12.82 -33.15
CA THR A 598 24.85 13.45 -32.68
C THR A 598 24.42 14.53 -33.67
N ARG A 599 23.23 14.38 -34.22
CA ARG A 599 22.62 15.27 -35.22
C ARG A 599 21.42 15.96 -34.61
N ILE A 600 21.32 17.27 -34.80
CA ILE A 600 20.18 18.07 -34.38
C ILE A 600 19.55 18.73 -35.59
N TRP A 601 18.24 18.53 -35.73
CA TRP A 601 17.39 19.30 -36.63
C TRP A 601 16.62 20.31 -35.79
N TYR A 602 16.85 21.60 -36.01
CA TYR A 602 16.27 22.64 -35.17
C TYR A 602 15.28 23.53 -35.91
N ASP A 603 14.14 23.81 -35.26
CA ASP A 603 13.09 24.72 -35.75
C ASP A 603 13.56 26.15 -35.61
N LEU A 604 13.63 26.87 -36.73
CA LEU A 604 14.05 28.27 -36.79
C LEU A 604 12.87 29.12 -37.26
N VAL A 605 12.50 30.11 -36.43
CA VAL A 605 11.35 30.99 -36.66
C VAL A 605 11.80 32.44 -36.77
N LYS A 606 11.58 33.06 -37.93
CA LYS A 606 11.83 34.49 -38.18
C LYS A 606 10.49 35.23 -38.27
N PRO A 607 10.18 36.14 -37.33
CA PRO A 607 8.97 36.97 -37.42
C PRO A 607 8.99 37.83 -38.69
N THR A 608 7.82 37.97 -39.34
CA THR A 608 7.62 38.85 -40.51
C THR A 608 6.53 39.90 -40.28
N GLY A 609 5.86 39.88 -39.13
CA GLY A 609 4.82 40.81 -38.72
C GLY A 609 4.38 40.57 -37.27
N ASP A 610 3.33 41.27 -36.85
CA ASP A 610 2.85 41.25 -35.45
C ASP A 610 1.88 40.10 -35.16
N GLY A 611 1.31 39.46 -36.19
CA GLY A 611 0.38 38.35 -36.03
C GLY A 611 1.06 37.06 -35.59
N PRO A 612 0.36 36.16 -34.86
CA PRO A 612 0.92 34.89 -34.38
C PRO A 612 1.31 33.91 -35.51
N TYR A 613 0.88 34.19 -36.74
CA TYR A 613 1.21 33.43 -37.94
C TYR A 613 2.06 34.21 -38.95
N ASP A 614 2.47 35.44 -38.63
CA ASP A 614 3.30 36.28 -39.48
C ASP A 614 4.77 35.95 -39.25
N HIS A 615 5.20 34.83 -39.81
CA HIS A 615 6.53 34.29 -39.61
C HIS A 615 6.96 33.37 -40.76
N GLU A 616 8.25 33.38 -41.03
CA GLU A 616 8.94 32.37 -41.82
C GLU A 616 9.46 31.28 -40.87
N ARG A 617 9.13 30.03 -41.17
CA ARG A 617 9.71 28.86 -40.50
C ARG A 617 10.63 28.11 -41.44
N ARG A 618 11.58 27.38 -40.87
CA ARG A 618 12.48 26.46 -41.59
C ARG A 618 13.11 25.50 -40.60
N VAL A 619 13.52 24.32 -41.09
CA VAL A 619 14.30 23.36 -40.31
C VAL A 619 15.76 23.43 -40.74
N CYS A 620 16.64 23.63 -39.78
CA CYS A 620 18.09 23.73 -39.95
C CYS A 620 18.80 22.52 -39.34
N TYR A 621 20.08 22.32 -39.66
CA TYR A 621 20.85 21.14 -39.25
C TYR A 621 22.16 21.47 -38.53
N ALA A 622 22.48 20.75 -37.46
CA ALA A 622 23.77 20.81 -36.77
C ALA A 622 24.24 19.40 -36.39
N GLU A 623 25.55 19.21 -36.25
CA GLU A 623 26.13 17.92 -35.91
C GLU A 623 27.33 18.03 -34.95
N SER A 624 27.56 16.97 -34.19
CA SER A 624 28.60 16.90 -33.17
C SER A 624 29.04 15.46 -32.94
N GLU A 625 30.34 15.21 -32.80
CA GLU A 625 30.87 13.89 -32.44
C GLU A 625 30.72 13.60 -30.94
N ASP A 626 30.91 14.63 -30.11
CA ASP A 626 30.85 14.53 -28.64
C ASP A 626 29.48 14.92 -28.03
N GLY A 627 28.56 15.42 -28.85
CA GLY A 627 27.23 15.89 -28.44
C GLY A 627 27.27 17.19 -27.62
N LEU A 628 28.40 17.88 -27.60
CA LEU A 628 28.62 19.12 -26.85
C LEU A 628 28.96 20.28 -27.77
N HIS A 629 29.90 20.05 -28.67
CA HIS A 629 30.38 21.06 -29.61
C HIS A 629 29.75 20.81 -30.97
N PHE A 630 28.73 21.60 -31.30
CA PHE A 630 27.98 21.46 -32.54
C PHE A 630 28.54 22.36 -33.64
N THR A 631 28.75 21.76 -34.80
CA THR A 631 29.05 22.44 -36.05
C THR A 631 27.74 22.65 -36.83
N LYS A 632 27.57 23.84 -37.41
CA LYS A 632 26.47 24.17 -38.32
C LYS A 632 27.03 24.25 -39.75
N PRO A 633 27.09 23.15 -40.50
CA PRO A 633 27.74 23.12 -41.82
C PRO A 633 26.94 23.92 -42.85
N GLU A 634 27.62 24.64 -43.74
CA GLU A 634 26.98 25.22 -44.92
C GLU A 634 26.68 24.11 -45.94
N LEU A 635 25.41 23.75 -46.09
CA LEU A 635 24.96 22.60 -46.88
C LEU A 635 24.66 22.94 -48.35
N GLY A 636 24.31 24.19 -48.67
CA GLY A 636 24.05 24.60 -50.07
C GLY A 636 22.75 24.09 -50.69
N VAL A 637 21.91 23.38 -49.93
CA VAL A 637 20.74 22.65 -50.45
C VAL A 637 19.63 23.59 -50.90
N HIS A 638 19.30 24.60 -50.09
CA HIS A 638 18.21 25.54 -50.34
C HIS A 638 18.70 26.99 -50.38
N GLU A 639 18.13 27.80 -51.27
CA GLU A 639 18.38 29.25 -51.31
C GLU A 639 17.44 29.95 -50.33
N VAL A 640 18.02 30.69 -49.39
CA VAL A 640 17.25 31.40 -48.35
C VAL A 640 17.87 32.77 -48.12
N ASP A 641 17.04 33.80 -48.02
CA ASP A 641 17.48 35.20 -47.87
C ASP A 641 18.51 35.61 -48.95
N GLY A 642 18.39 35.05 -50.17
CA GLY A 642 19.28 35.33 -51.32
C GLY A 642 20.62 34.59 -51.33
N SER A 643 20.84 33.62 -50.43
CA SER A 643 22.08 32.84 -50.36
C SER A 643 21.84 31.35 -50.14
N ARG A 644 22.74 30.51 -50.68
CA ARG A 644 22.81 29.07 -50.40
C ARG A 644 23.81 28.73 -49.29
N ALA A 645 24.59 29.69 -48.80
CA ALA A 645 25.52 29.51 -47.69
C ALA A 645 24.75 29.46 -46.35
N ASN A 646 24.09 28.32 -46.11
CA ASN A 646 23.27 28.04 -44.94
C ASN A 646 23.14 26.53 -44.69
N ASN A 647 22.58 26.15 -43.54
CA ASN A 647 22.35 24.76 -43.14
C ASN A 647 20.86 24.36 -43.16
N VAL A 648 20.04 25.05 -43.95
CA VAL A 648 18.60 24.78 -44.04
C VAL A 648 18.38 23.47 -44.82
N VAL A 649 17.58 22.57 -44.27
CA VAL A 649 17.27 21.26 -44.87
C VAL A 649 15.81 21.12 -45.28
N ILE A 650 14.90 21.86 -44.64
CA ILE A 650 13.50 22.02 -45.07
C ILE A 650 13.18 23.52 -45.09
N PRO A 651 13.04 24.14 -46.28
CA PRO A 651 12.74 25.56 -46.40
C PRO A 651 11.23 25.79 -46.29
N GLY A 652 10.86 27.00 -45.87
CA GLY A 652 9.48 27.46 -45.86
C GLY A 652 8.65 26.96 -44.68
N VAL A 653 7.40 27.44 -44.66
CA VAL A 653 6.29 27.34 -43.70
C VAL A 653 5.96 25.98 -43.04
N ILE A 654 6.95 25.17 -42.65
CA ILE A 654 6.80 23.94 -41.86
C ILE A 654 6.84 24.25 -40.36
N GLY A 655 5.94 23.65 -39.59
CA GLY A 655 5.85 23.81 -38.13
C GLY A 655 6.90 23.02 -37.35
N GLY A 656 8.17 23.05 -37.77
CA GLY A 656 9.28 22.31 -37.15
C GLY A 656 9.42 20.85 -37.58
N CYS A 657 9.99 20.00 -36.71
CA CYS A 657 10.29 18.61 -37.01
C CYS A 657 10.15 17.66 -35.81
N ALA A 658 9.97 16.38 -36.14
CA ALA A 658 10.02 15.24 -35.23
C ALA A 658 10.73 14.11 -35.99
N VAL A 659 12.05 14.18 -36.11
CA VAL A 659 12.86 13.31 -36.98
C VAL A 659 13.03 11.94 -36.35
N TRP A 660 12.72 10.88 -37.10
CA TRP A 660 12.91 9.48 -36.69
C TRP A 660 13.35 8.61 -37.86
N VAL A 661 13.92 7.44 -37.55
CA VAL A 661 14.34 6.43 -38.53
C VAL A 661 13.26 5.35 -38.62
N ASP A 662 12.74 5.13 -39.82
CA ASP A 662 11.77 4.10 -40.10
C ASP A 662 12.45 2.77 -40.42
N PRO A 663 12.35 1.75 -39.56
CA PRO A 663 12.99 0.46 -39.78
C PRO A 663 12.36 -0.34 -40.94
N ASN A 664 11.18 0.04 -41.43
CA ASN A 664 10.47 -0.68 -42.49
C ASN A 664 10.47 0.05 -43.83
N ALA A 665 11.11 1.21 -43.92
CA ALA A 665 11.14 1.99 -45.14
C ALA A 665 12.24 1.54 -46.11
N ASP A 666 12.00 1.76 -47.40
CA ASP A 666 13.08 1.76 -48.38
C ASP A 666 14.17 2.76 -47.96
N PRO A 667 15.46 2.48 -48.22
CA PRO A 667 16.57 3.37 -47.85
C PRO A 667 16.38 4.83 -48.30
N GLU A 668 15.73 5.02 -49.44
CA GLU A 668 15.34 6.31 -50.02
C GLU A 668 14.39 7.15 -49.16
N HIS A 669 13.69 6.52 -48.21
CA HIS A 669 12.67 7.12 -47.34
C HIS A 669 12.92 6.81 -45.86
N ARG A 670 14.17 6.47 -45.51
CA ARG A 670 14.56 5.98 -44.18
C ARG A 670 14.29 7.00 -43.07
N TYR A 671 14.70 8.25 -43.24
CA TYR A 671 14.39 9.31 -42.29
C TYR A 671 12.98 9.84 -42.57
N LYS A 672 12.21 10.10 -41.51
CA LYS A 672 10.88 10.69 -41.58
C LYS A 672 10.72 11.81 -40.56
N SER A 673 9.87 12.78 -40.90
CA SER A 673 9.47 13.86 -40.01
C SER A 673 8.05 14.31 -40.38
N GLN A 674 7.24 14.61 -39.38
CA GLN A 674 5.85 15.01 -39.54
C GLN A 674 5.60 16.36 -38.88
N ALA A 675 4.92 17.25 -39.59
CA ALA A 675 4.61 18.58 -39.09
C ALA A 675 3.40 19.18 -39.81
N LYS A 676 2.78 20.16 -39.15
CA LYS A 676 1.81 21.05 -39.78
C LYS A 676 2.53 21.94 -40.82
N VAL A 677 1.89 22.16 -41.96
CA VAL A 677 2.38 23.08 -43.00
C VAL A 677 1.47 24.31 -43.09
N TYR A 678 2.04 25.50 -43.09
CA TYR A 678 1.33 26.78 -43.23
C TYR A 678 1.34 27.26 -44.70
N PRO A 679 0.43 28.17 -45.10
CA PRO A 679 -0.81 28.53 -44.42
C PRO A 679 -1.88 27.43 -44.52
N THR A 680 -1.65 26.35 -45.28
CA THR A 680 -2.68 25.32 -45.59
C THR A 680 -3.25 24.61 -44.37
N GLY A 681 -2.50 24.56 -43.26
CA GLY A 681 -2.87 23.83 -42.04
C GLY A 681 -2.83 22.30 -42.17
N GLN A 682 -2.38 21.77 -43.31
CA GLN A 682 -2.32 20.33 -43.56
C GLN A 682 -1.22 19.67 -42.73
N PHE A 683 -1.38 18.37 -42.44
CA PHE A 683 -0.38 17.57 -41.76
C PHE A 683 0.37 16.72 -42.77
N HIS A 684 1.68 16.96 -42.94
CA HIS A 684 2.50 16.27 -43.92
C HIS A 684 3.61 15.46 -43.24
N ILE A 685 3.91 14.30 -43.82
CA ILE A 685 5.15 13.57 -43.60
C ILE A 685 6.12 13.96 -44.71
N HIS A 686 7.35 14.28 -44.32
CA HIS A 686 8.51 14.41 -45.20
C HIS A 686 9.45 13.25 -44.95
N SER A 687 10.15 12.80 -45.99
CA SER A 687 11.14 11.73 -45.89
C SER A 687 12.47 12.14 -46.51
N SER A 688 13.55 11.50 -46.07
CA SER A 688 14.89 11.72 -46.59
C SER A 688 15.73 10.43 -46.54
N PRO A 689 16.65 10.20 -47.50
CA PRO A 689 17.60 9.10 -47.42
C PRO A 689 18.72 9.34 -46.38
N ASP A 690 19.10 10.60 -46.15
CA ASP A 690 20.29 10.97 -45.37
C ASP A 690 20.01 11.93 -44.20
N GLY A 691 18.78 12.42 -44.09
CA GLY A 691 18.36 13.41 -43.11
C GLY A 691 18.70 14.84 -43.50
N LEU A 692 19.23 15.09 -44.71
CA LEU A 692 19.59 16.41 -45.23
C LEU A 692 18.73 16.78 -46.43
N ASN A 693 18.49 15.82 -47.33
CA ASN A 693 17.72 15.98 -48.55
C ASN A 693 16.28 15.53 -48.34
N TRP A 694 15.41 16.44 -47.91
CA TRP A 694 14.02 16.14 -47.57
C TRP A 694 13.07 16.39 -48.74
N ARG A 695 12.12 15.45 -48.93
CA ARG A 695 10.99 15.59 -49.87
C ARG A 695 9.68 15.26 -49.19
N LYS A 696 8.59 15.87 -49.66
CA LYS A 696 7.24 15.52 -49.19
C LYS A 696 6.97 14.04 -49.51
N PHE A 697 6.60 13.28 -48.48
CA PHE A 697 6.30 11.85 -48.58
C PHE A 697 4.80 11.61 -48.69
N ALA A 698 4.03 12.15 -47.73
CA ALA A 698 2.59 11.95 -47.67
C ALA A 698 1.87 13.14 -47.03
N ARG A 699 0.60 13.34 -47.39
CA ARG A 699 -0.35 14.12 -46.57
C ARG A 699 -1.15 13.12 -45.75
N ILE A 700 -1.26 13.37 -44.45
CA ILE A 700 -1.97 12.49 -43.52
C ILE A 700 -3.12 13.25 -42.83
N ASP A 701 -4.14 12.51 -42.42
CA ASP A 701 -5.29 13.05 -41.70
C ASP A 701 -5.70 12.09 -40.56
N PRO A 702 -5.23 12.34 -39.32
CA PRO A 702 -5.58 11.53 -38.16
C PRO A 702 -6.99 11.84 -37.63
N GLY A 703 -7.83 12.55 -38.39
CA GLY A 703 -9.16 12.96 -37.97
C GLY A 703 -9.16 14.15 -37.01
N PRO A 704 -10.34 14.54 -36.51
CA PRO A 704 -10.51 15.75 -35.71
C PRO A 704 -9.66 15.70 -34.43
N GLY A 705 -9.07 16.82 -34.03
CA GLY A 705 -8.25 16.89 -32.81
C GLY A 705 -7.12 17.92 -32.84
N GLY A 706 -6.72 18.35 -34.04
CA GLY A 706 -5.58 19.26 -34.23
C GLY A 706 -4.22 18.53 -34.19
N TRP A 707 -3.20 19.15 -34.78
CA TRP A 707 -1.84 18.59 -34.96
C TRP A 707 -0.77 19.70 -35.08
N ASP A 708 -1.09 20.89 -34.60
CA ASP A 708 -0.21 22.06 -34.43
C ASP A 708 0.60 21.98 -33.12
N THR A 709 1.15 20.80 -32.85
CA THR A 709 2.11 20.49 -31.77
C THR A 709 3.19 19.57 -32.33
N GLN A 710 4.29 19.36 -31.61
CA GLN A 710 5.24 18.30 -31.97
C GLN A 710 4.53 16.96 -31.85
N SER A 711 4.29 16.34 -33.00
CA SER A 711 3.59 15.06 -33.10
C SER A 711 4.63 13.96 -33.30
N ILE A 712 4.53 12.88 -32.53
CA ILE A 712 5.54 11.82 -32.53
C ILE A 712 4.99 10.58 -33.23
N ILE A 713 5.77 10.06 -34.18
CA ILE A 713 5.48 8.81 -34.89
C ILE A 713 6.69 7.89 -34.73
N PHE A 714 6.44 6.62 -34.45
CA PHE A 714 7.45 5.58 -34.56
C PHE A 714 6.79 4.23 -34.89
N TRP A 715 7.58 3.30 -35.44
CA TRP A 715 7.17 1.91 -35.57
C TRP A 715 7.22 1.19 -34.21
N ASP A 716 6.10 0.64 -33.78
CA ASP A 716 6.02 -0.17 -32.56
C ASP A 716 6.03 -1.67 -32.92
N PRO A 717 7.15 -2.38 -32.74
CA PRO A 717 7.24 -3.79 -33.11
C PRO A 717 6.43 -4.71 -32.18
N LYS A 718 5.96 -4.23 -31.01
CA LYS A 718 5.12 -5.01 -30.10
C LYS A 718 3.72 -5.22 -30.69
N ILE A 719 3.18 -4.17 -31.31
CA ILE A 719 1.88 -4.24 -32.00
C ILE A 719 2.02 -4.41 -33.51
N LYS A 720 3.25 -4.29 -34.05
CA LYS A 720 3.57 -4.33 -35.48
C LYS A 720 2.79 -3.29 -36.27
N ARG A 721 2.72 -2.07 -35.74
CA ARG A 721 2.04 -0.91 -36.36
C ARG A 721 2.80 0.37 -36.01
N TYR A 722 2.60 1.42 -36.78
CA TYR A 722 3.03 2.76 -36.42
C TYR A 722 2.13 3.32 -35.32
N ALA A 723 2.71 3.98 -34.32
CA ALA A 723 1.98 4.72 -33.30
C ALA A 723 2.18 6.22 -33.51
N LEU A 724 1.08 6.99 -33.51
CA LEU A 724 1.09 8.45 -33.56
C LEU A 724 0.61 9.00 -32.23
N PHE A 725 1.43 9.85 -31.61
CA PHE A 725 1.07 10.66 -30.45
C PHE A 725 0.94 12.11 -30.89
N THR A 726 -0.25 12.67 -30.72
CA THR A 726 -0.53 14.06 -31.08
C THR A 726 -1.63 14.62 -30.19
N ARG A 727 -1.93 15.91 -30.35
CA ARG A 727 -2.92 16.62 -29.56
C ARG A 727 -4.34 16.18 -29.90
N PHE A 728 -5.24 16.32 -28.92
CA PHE A 728 -6.68 16.27 -29.10
C PHE A 728 -7.37 17.30 -28.22
N TRP A 729 -8.40 17.97 -28.74
CA TRP A 729 -9.23 18.92 -28.00
C TRP A 729 -10.39 18.20 -27.32
N ALA A 730 -10.33 18.06 -25.99
CA ALA A 730 -11.49 17.70 -25.19
C ALA A 730 -12.51 18.85 -25.21
N ASN A 731 -13.80 18.53 -25.09
CA ASN A 731 -14.91 19.51 -25.10
C ASN A 731 -14.86 20.51 -26.27
N ARG A 732 -14.35 20.10 -27.45
CA ARG A 732 -14.10 21.00 -28.59
C ARG A 732 -15.30 21.87 -28.99
N GLY A 733 -16.53 21.38 -28.79
CA GLY A 733 -17.76 22.11 -29.11
C GLY A 733 -18.07 23.29 -28.18
N ASP A 734 -17.41 23.38 -27.03
CA ASP A 734 -17.55 24.46 -26.06
C ASP A 734 -16.20 25.20 -25.90
N PRO A 735 -16.04 26.38 -26.50
CA PRO A 735 -14.81 27.17 -26.39
C PRO A 735 -14.39 27.53 -24.96
N GLU A 736 -15.33 27.57 -24.01
CA GLU A 736 -15.05 27.90 -22.62
C GLU A 736 -14.57 26.69 -21.83
N LEU A 737 -15.00 25.48 -22.21
CA LEU A 737 -14.65 24.21 -21.53
C LEU A 737 -13.61 23.38 -22.28
N ARG A 738 -13.19 23.79 -23.48
CA ARG A 738 -12.20 23.04 -24.27
C ARG A 738 -10.81 23.11 -23.64
N PHE A 739 -10.11 21.98 -23.68
CA PHE A 739 -8.71 21.90 -23.25
C PHE A 739 -7.95 20.82 -24.02
N ARG A 740 -6.62 20.91 -23.99
CA ARG A 740 -5.75 20.01 -24.74
C ARG A 740 -5.43 18.73 -23.95
N THR A 741 -5.43 17.63 -24.70
CA THR A 741 -5.07 16.30 -24.24
C THR A 741 -4.11 15.68 -25.25
N VAL A 742 -3.44 14.59 -24.88
CA VAL A 742 -2.62 13.79 -25.78
C VAL A 742 -3.40 12.55 -26.17
N ARG A 743 -3.57 12.33 -27.47
CA ARG A 743 -4.12 11.11 -28.03
C ARG A 743 -3.04 10.24 -28.64
N ARG A 744 -3.35 8.95 -28.73
CA ARG A 744 -2.61 7.95 -29.49
C ARG A 744 -3.49 7.38 -30.58
N LEU A 745 -2.96 7.23 -31.79
CA LEU A 745 -3.54 6.48 -32.90
C LEU A 745 -2.56 5.43 -33.42
N GLU A 746 -3.05 4.47 -34.19
CA GLU A 746 -2.27 3.41 -34.81
C GLU A 746 -2.48 3.39 -36.33
N SER A 747 -1.47 2.93 -37.08
CA SER A 747 -1.54 2.80 -38.53
C SER A 747 -0.66 1.66 -39.03
N ASP A 748 -1.09 0.98 -40.09
CA ASP A 748 -0.27 -0.03 -40.79
C ASP A 748 0.60 0.59 -41.90
N ASP A 749 0.21 1.76 -42.41
CA ASP A 749 0.72 2.33 -43.68
C ASP A 749 1.08 3.82 -43.60
N LEU A 750 1.01 4.43 -42.41
CA LEU A 750 1.17 5.87 -42.15
C LEU A 750 0.07 6.77 -42.75
N LEU A 751 -0.88 6.24 -43.52
CA LEU A 751 -1.92 7.01 -44.19
C LEU A 751 -3.25 6.92 -43.45
N LYS A 752 -3.66 5.70 -43.10
CA LYS A 752 -4.90 5.43 -42.38
C LYS A 752 -4.61 5.27 -40.90
N TRP A 753 -5.25 6.10 -40.08
CA TRP A 753 -5.08 6.09 -38.62
C TRP A 753 -6.37 5.65 -37.92
N ASP A 754 -6.25 4.68 -37.02
CA ASP A 754 -7.36 4.12 -36.24
C ASP A 754 -6.96 3.92 -34.76
N ASN A 755 -7.78 3.20 -33.99
CA ASN A 755 -7.53 2.85 -32.58
C ASN A 755 -7.21 4.05 -31.67
N GLN A 756 -7.94 5.15 -31.85
CA GLN A 756 -7.76 6.36 -31.08
C GLN A 756 -8.01 6.13 -29.57
N SER A 757 -7.10 6.62 -28.73
CA SER A 757 -7.28 6.68 -27.27
C SER A 757 -6.66 7.95 -26.69
N ILE A 758 -7.22 8.47 -25.61
CA ILE A 758 -6.59 9.56 -24.83
C ILE A 758 -5.62 8.92 -23.83
N VAL A 759 -4.36 9.35 -23.89
CA VAL A 759 -3.26 8.78 -23.09
C VAL A 759 -2.72 9.74 -22.04
N MET A 760 -3.01 11.04 -22.16
CA MET A 760 -2.74 12.06 -21.13
C MET A 760 -3.77 13.19 -21.19
N GLN A 761 -4.30 13.59 -20.04
CA GLN A 761 -5.22 14.71 -19.88
C GLN A 761 -5.18 15.21 -18.43
N ALA A 762 -5.58 16.46 -18.18
CA ALA A 762 -5.73 16.99 -16.82
C ALA A 762 -6.75 16.17 -16.01
N ASP A 763 -6.44 15.89 -14.74
CA ASP A 763 -7.34 15.19 -13.81
C ASP A 763 -7.90 16.13 -12.73
N ALA A 764 -8.79 15.63 -11.87
CA ALA A 764 -9.46 16.45 -10.86
C ALA A 764 -8.51 17.22 -9.94
N ASN A 765 -7.33 16.67 -9.62
CA ASN A 765 -6.36 17.39 -8.80
C ASN A 765 -5.70 18.52 -9.60
N ASP A 766 -5.34 18.26 -10.86
CA ASP A 766 -4.78 19.28 -11.74
C ASP A 766 -5.76 20.46 -11.90
N LEU A 767 -7.04 20.13 -12.14
CA LEU A 767 -8.12 21.09 -12.33
C LEU A 767 -8.43 21.92 -11.08
N ALA A 768 -8.19 21.36 -9.89
CA ALA A 768 -8.43 22.02 -8.61
C ALA A 768 -7.23 22.84 -8.09
N THR A 769 -6.10 22.84 -8.80
CA THR A 769 -4.85 23.41 -8.26
C THR A 769 -4.98 24.89 -7.88
N HIS A 770 -5.68 25.68 -8.68
CA HIS A 770 -6.14 27.02 -8.32
C HIS A 770 -7.31 27.51 -9.20
N GLU A 771 -7.92 28.63 -8.83
CA GLU A 771 -9.06 29.22 -9.55
C GLU A 771 -8.58 30.13 -10.70
N THR A 772 -9.06 29.85 -11.92
CA THR A 772 -8.76 30.66 -13.10
C THR A 772 -9.86 31.71 -13.35
N PRO A 773 -9.53 32.92 -13.85
CA PRO A 773 -10.54 33.93 -14.21
C PRO A 773 -11.42 33.54 -15.40
N THR A 774 -11.10 32.44 -16.08
CA THR A 774 -11.85 31.89 -17.21
C THR A 774 -12.31 30.47 -16.85
N LYS A 775 -13.22 29.89 -17.63
CA LYS A 775 -13.60 28.47 -17.43
C LYS A 775 -12.56 27.48 -17.95
N GLN A 776 -11.44 27.95 -18.49
CA GLN A 776 -10.36 27.08 -18.92
C GLN A 776 -9.66 26.47 -17.71
N PRO A 777 -9.22 25.21 -17.82
CA PRO A 777 -8.51 24.58 -16.74
C PRO A 777 -7.17 25.26 -16.51
N PRO A 778 -6.68 25.26 -15.27
CA PRO A 778 -5.39 25.85 -14.92
C PRO A 778 -4.17 25.20 -15.56
N VAL A 779 -4.34 24.01 -16.10
CA VAL A 779 -3.32 23.31 -16.86
C VAL A 779 -3.99 22.40 -17.87
N ASP A 780 -3.39 22.31 -19.04
CA ASP A 780 -3.70 21.25 -20.00
C ASP A 780 -2.41 20.66 -20.59
N TYR A 781 -2.53 19.63 -21.43
CA TYR A 781 -1.37 18.96 -22.00
C TYR A 781 -1.23 19.32 -23.48
N TYR A 782 -0.29 20.22 -23.77
CA TYR A 782 -0.09 20.78 -25.10
C TYR A 782 0.52 19.79 -26.08
N GLY A 783 1.48 19.00 -25.60
CA GLY A 783 2.22 18.01 -26.35
C GLY A 783 2.82 16.95 -25.43
N ALA A 784 3.43 15.94 -26.03
CA ALA A 784 4.13 14.90 -25.31
C ALA A 784 5.13 14.20 -26.22
N ASP A 785 6.39 14.18 -25.80
CA ASP A 785 7.42 13.41 -26.46
C ASP A 785 7.38 11.99 -25.91
N VAL A 786 6.80 11.08 -26.70
CA VAL A 786 6.62 9.68 -26.33
C VAL A 786 7.56 8.82 -27.13
N PHE A 787 8.36 8.02 -26.45
CA PHE A 787 9.29 7.10 -27.10
C PHE A 787 9.31 5.74 -26.40
N ARG A 788 9.70 4.73 -27.16
CA ARG A 788 10.00 3.40 -26.62
C ARG A 788 11.42 3.40 -26.11
N TYR A 789 11.60 3.13 -24.82
CA TYR A 789 12.92 3.02 -24.22
C TYR A 789 13.55 1.66 -24.58
N THR A 790 14.58 1.67 -25.41
CA THR A 790 15.15 0.47 -26.04
C THR A 790 16.04 -0.35 -25.12
N GLU A 791 16.52 0.22 -24.01
CA GLU A 791 17.39 -0.47 -23.04
C GLU A 791 16.61 -1.42 -22.10
N ALA A 792 15.28 -1.39 -22.14
CA ALA A 792 14.40 -2.18 -21.28
C ALA A 792 13.23 -2.77 -22.07
N ALA A 793 12.81 -3.98 -21.69
CA ALA A 793 11.63 -4.57 -22.29
C ALA A 793 10.36 -3.80 -21.88
N ASP A 794 9.37 -3.77 -22.76
CA ASP A 794 8.05 -3.21 -22.49
C ASP A 794 8.09 -1.84 -21.78
N THR A 795 8.91 -0.90 -22.23
CA THR A 795 9.03 0.39 -21.54
C THR A 795 8.82 1.53 -22.52
N TYR A 796 7.81 2.36 -22.24
CA TYR A 796 7.52 3.59 -22.94
C TYR A 796 7.65 4.74 -21.94
N VAL A 797 8.28 5.82 -22.39
CA VAL A 797 8.47 7.03 -21.60
C VAL A 797 7.76 8.16 -22.31
N MET A 798 7.09 9.00 -21.54
CA MET A 798 6.45 10.21 -21.97
C MET A 798 7.07 11.38 -21.22
N LEU A 799 7.67 12.29 -21.96
CA LEU A 799 8.04 13.63 -21.50
C LEU A 799 6.88 14.55 -21.89
N ALA A 800 5.91 14.64 -20.97
CA ALA A 800 4.70 15.42 -21.17
C ALA A 800 5.00 16.92 -21.03
N GLN A 801 4.39 17.73 -21.89
CA GLN A 801 4.57 19.17 -21.97
C GLN A 801 3.27 19.86 -21.49
N PRO A 802 3.01 19.93 -20.17
CA PRO A 802 1.89 20.69 -19.65
C PRO A 802 2.05 22.18 -19.97
N PHE A 803 0.94 22.79 -20.34
CA PHE A 803 0.84 24.24 -20.43
C PHE A 803 0.07 24.75 -19.23
N TRP A 804 0.75 25.51 -18.39
CA TRP A 804 0.18 26.09 -17.18
C TRP A 804 -0.47 27.43 -17.52
N HIS A 805 -1.77 27.49 -17.28
CA HIS A 805 -2.68 28.59 -17.58
C HIS A 805 -3.00 29.35 -16.31
N TRP A 806 -2.37 30.50 -16.06
CA TRP A 806 -2.83 31.38 -14.98
C TRP A 806 -2.63 32.84 -15.37
N TYR A 807 -3.68 33.63 -15.24
CA TYR A 807 -3.76 35.03 -15.67
C TYR A 807 -4.52 35.80 -14.57
N ARG A 808 -4.53 37.13 -14.40
CA ARG A 808 -4.35 38.28 -15.32
C ARG A 808 -2.96 38.93 -15.28
N ARG A 809 -2.46 39.52 -16.36
CA ARG A 809 -1.21 40.31 -16.33
C ARG A 809 -1.25 41.47 -17.31
N ASP A 810 -1.24 42.70 -16.80
CA ASP A 810 -1.04 43.92 -17.62
C ASP A 810 0.44 44.36 -17.54
N GLU A 811 1.38 43.41 -17.69
CA GLU A 811 2.83 43.50 -17.37
C GLU A 811 3.22 43.28 -15.89
N THR A 812 2.27 42.79 -15.06
CA THR A 812 2.42 41.82 -13.93
C THR A 812 1.79 42.13 -12.56
N ASP A 813 0.87 43.09 -12.38
CA ASP A 813 0.18 43.29 -11.09
C ASP A 813 -0.91 42.19 -10.74
N GLY A 814 -0.54 40.91 -10.96
CA GLY A 814 -1.11 39.61 -10.50
C GLY A 814 -2.20 38.98 -11.41
N LEU A 815 -2.25 37.70 -11.84
CA LEU A 815 -1.60 36.39 -11.60
C LEU A 815 -0.95 35.86 -12.91
N GLY A 816 0.11 35.03 -12.86
CA GLY A 816 0.69 34.32 -14.03
C GLY A 816 0.87 32.84 -13.77
N PRO A 817 0.90 31.95 -14.77
CA PRO A 817 1.84 31.89 -15.88
C PRO A 817 1.23 31.57 -17.26
N SER A 818 2.10 31.69 -18.25
CA SER A 818 1.93 31.22 -19.62
C SER A 818 3.14 30.36 -19.98
N SER A 819 3.42 29.33 -19.17
CA SER A 819 4.73 28.66 -19.08
C SER A 819 4.62 27.14 -19.25
N PHE A 820 5.76 26.54 -19.62
CA PHE A 820 5.92 25.10 -19.86
C PHE A 820 7.07 24.55 -19.03
N ASP A 821 6.81 23.43 -18.36
CA ASP A 821 7.83 22.55 -17.81
C ASP A 821 7.63 21.13 -18.36
N VAL A 822 8.54 20.21 -18.08
CA VAL A 822 8.44 18.82 -18.55
C VAL A 822 8.07 17.91 -17.40
N ARG A 823 7.08 17.04 -17.61
CA ARG A 823 6.62 16.03 -16.64
C ARG A 823 6.90 14.63 -17.15
N LEU A 824 7.25 13.73 -16.24
CA LEU A 824 7.52 12.34 -16.60
C LEU A 824 6.28 11.47 -16.38
N ALA A 825 5.97 10.66 -17.39
CA ALA A 825 5.06 9.54 -17.26
C ALA A 825 5.64 8.28 -17.94
N VAL A 826 5.26 7.12 -17.45
CA VAL A 826 5.82 5.82 -17.89
C VAL A 826 4.71 4.83 -18.20
N SER A 827 4.95 3.89 -19.11
CA SER A 827 3.98 2.88 -19.50
C SER A 827 4.64 1.57 -19.94
N ARG A 828 3.91 0.46 -19.81
CA ARG A 828 4.31 -0.86 -20.32
C ARG A 828 3.68 -1.25 -21.65
N ASP A 829 2.64 -0.52 -22.08
CA ASP A 829 1.85 -0.80 -23.28
C ASP A 829 1.72 0.38 -24.23
N GLY A 830 2.25 1.55 -23.86
CA GLY A 830 2.17 2.78 -24.64
C GLY A 830 0.74 3.36 -24.73
N LYS A 831 -0.23 2.83 -23.96
CA LYS A 831 -1.62 3.30 -23.91
C LYS A 831 -1.98 3.83 -22.53
N ARG A 832 -1.53 3.15 -21.47
CA ARG A 832 -1.80 3.51 -20.08
C ARG A 832 -0.53 4.09 -19.46
N PHE A 833 -0.47 5.42 -19.38
CA PHE A 833 0.65 6.13 -18.78
C PHE A 833 0.37 6.43 -17.31
N GLN A 834 1.32 6.05 -16.45
CA GLN A 834 1.36 6.44 -15.05
C GLN A 834 2.25 7.67 -14.91
N ARG A 835 1.70 8.75 -14.36
CA ARG A 835 2.49 9.93 -13.98
C ARG A 835 3.36 9.62 -12.77
N VAL A 836 4.61 10.06 -12.79
CA VAL A 836 5.56 9.83 -11.69
C VAL A 836 5.98 11.15 -11.04
N GLY A 837 6.64 11.07 -9.87
CA GLY A 837 7.20 12.24 -9.20
C GLY A 837 6.20 13.12 -8.44
N LYS A 838 4.98 12.62 -8.17
CA LYS A 838 3.93 13.33 -7.40
C LYS A 838 3.65 14.75 -7.94
N ARG A 839 3.55 14.90 -9.28
CA ARG A 839 3.35 16.19 -9.97
C ARG A 839 4.47 17.21 -9.68
N ARG A 840 5.71 16.77 -9.44
CA ARG A 840 6.91 17.64 -9.53
C ARG A 840 7.44 17.67 -10.98
N PRO A 841 8.09 18.75 -11.42
CA PRO A 841 8.68 18.81 -12.74
C PRO A 841 9.83 17.79 -12.85
N PHE A 842 9.90 17.11 -13.99
CA PHE A 842 11.06 16.31 -14.37
C PHE A 842 12.17 17.23 -14.89
N LEU A 843 11.83 18.18 -15.76
CA LEU A 843 12.66 19.34 -16.08
C LEU A 843 11.88 20.61 -15.75
N ALA A 844 12.36 21.37 -14.78
CA ALA A 844 11.79 22.66 -14.40
C ALA A 844 12.36 23.79 -15.26
N ASN A 845 11.72 24.96 -15.23
CA ASN A 845 12.30 26.19 -15.79
C ASN A 845 13.68 26.49 -15.20
N GLY A 846 14.50 27.19 -15.98
CA GLY A 846 15.78 27.74 -15.52
C GLY A 846 15.60 28.96 -14.62
N PRO A 847 16.68 29.45 -14.01
CA PRO A 847 16.66 30.71 -13.29
C PRO A 847 16.23 31.88 -14.17
N ASP A 848 15.56 32.87 -13.59
CA ASP A 848 15.21 34.12 -14.26
C ASP A 848 16.46 34.76 -14.92
N GLY A 849 16.28 35.31 -16.11
CA GLY A 849 17.28 35.95 -16.95
C GLY A 849 18.06 34.97 -17.84
N LYS A 850 17.86 33.66 -17.66
CA LYS A 850 18.44 32.63 -18.52
C LYS A 850 17.53 32.31 -19.69
N PHE A 851 18.12 31.67 -20.72
CA PHE A 851 17.41 31.35 -21.96
C PHE A 851 16.23 30.39 -21.76
N ASP A 852 16.12 29.68 -20.65
CA ASP A 852 15.11 28.65 -20.39
C ASP A 852 14.21 29.00 -19.17
N SER A 853 14.10 30.29 -18.83
CA SER A 853 13.40 30.76 -17.63
C SER A 853 11.87 30.74 -17.71
N ARG A 854 11.29 30.75 -18.92
CA ARG A 854 9.83 30.78 -19.14
C ARG A 854 9.31 29.59 -19.93
N PHE A 855 10.19 28.85 -20.60
CA PHE A 855 9.80 27.77 -21.47
C PHE A 855 10.89 26.71 -21.48
N VAL A 856 10.54 25.46 -21.14
CA VAL A 856 11.39 24.29 -21.29
C VAL A 856 10.61 23.22 -22.05
N TRP A 857 11.16 22.76 -23.17
CA TRP A 857 10.57 21.72 -24.00
C TRP A 857 11.60 20.65 -24.33
N ALA A 858 11.48 19.47 -23.71
CA ALA A 858 12.31 18.32 -24.05
C ALA A 858 12.15 17.91 -25.52
N MET A 859 13.21 17.44 -26.15
CA MET A 859 13.18 16.86 -27.48
C MET A 859 12.93 15.34 -27.39
N PRO A 860 12.32 14.71 -28.41
CA PRO A 860 12.11 13.26 -28.43
C PRO A 860 13.43 12.48 -28.47
N ASP A 861 13.37 11.23 -28.00
CA ASP A 861 14.46 10.23 -28.01
C ASP A 861 15.77 10.68 -27.35
N PRO A 862 15.87 10.62 -26.00
CA PRO A 862 17.12 10.91 -25.29
C PRO A 862 18.31 10.10 -25.82
N VAL A 863 19.44 10.77 -26.00
CA VAL A 863 20.64 10.17 -26.58
C VAL A 863 21.43 9.45 -25.50
N ARG A 864 21.71 8.16 -25.70
CA ARG A 864 22.61 7.42 -24.83
C ARG A 864 24.06 7.85 -25.06
N MET A 865 24.72 8.28 -23.99
CA MET A 865 26.14 8.65 -23.95
C MET A 865 26.83 7.81 -22.88
N GLY A 866 27.29 6.61 -23.25
CA GLY A 866 27.87 5.64 -22.32
C GLY A 866 26.86 5.18 -21.25
N ASP A 867 27.11 5.59 -20.01
CA ASP A 867 26.29 5.28 -18.82
C ASP A 867 25.33 6.43 -18.45
N GLU A 868 25.14 7.38 -19.35
CA GLU A 868 24.22 8.50 -19.23
C GLU A 868 23.19 8.50 -20.37
N LEU A 869 22.06 9.15 -20.12
CA LEU A 869 21.05 9.57 -21.10
C LEU A 869 21.06 11.09 -21.13
N TRP A 870 21.31 11.66 -22.30
CA TRP A 870 21.27 13.10 -22.51
C TRP A 870 19.94 13.47 -23.15
N ILE A 871 19.17 14.27 -22.44
CA ILE A 871 17.89 14.79 -22.87
C ILE A 871 18.14 16.19 -23.40
N TYR A 872 18.15 16.36 -24.72
CA TYR A 872 18.23 17.68 -25.32
C TYR A 872 16.89 18.40 -25.15
N TYR A 873 16.92 19.70 -24.96
CA TYR A 873 15.72 20.49 -24.76
C TYR A 873 15.88 21.90 -25.34
N VAL A 874 14.78 22.45 -25.83
CA VAL A 874 14.68 23.86 -26.23
C VAL A 874 14.29 24.69 -25.01
N GLY A 875 15.01 25.80 -24.82
CA GLY A 875 14.67 26.81 -23.81
C GLY A 875 14.30 28.14 -24.46
N MET A 876 13.33 28.84 -23.87
CA MET A 876 13.05 30.24 -24.19
C MET A 876 12.77 31.07 -22.92
N ASN A 877 13.25 32.33 -22.91
CA ASN A 877 12.99 33.29 -21.83
C ASN A 877 11.76 34.17 -22.11
N ARG A 878 11.05 33.87 -23.18
CA ARG A 878 9.75 34.42 -23.53
C ARG A 878 8.71 33.38 -23.21
N ASP A 879 7.64 33.78 -22.54
CA ASP A 879 6.53 32.88 -22.25
C ASP A 879 5.67 32.65 -23.52
N HIS A 880 4.61 31.85 -23.39
CA HIS A 880 3.81 31.46 -24.54
C HIS A 880 2.96 32.61 -25.12
N ASP A 881 2.49 33.52 -24.28
CA ASP A 881 1.71 34.71 -24.71
C ASP A 881 2.61 35.83 -25.22
N GLY A 882 3.90 35.77 -24.90
CA GLY A 882 4.94 36.53 -25.56
C GLY A 882 5.63 37.57 -24.72
N ILE A 883 5.42 37.50 -23.41
CA ILE A 883 6.06 38.36 -22.43
C ILE A 883 7.49 37.85 -22.20
N LEU A 884 8.46 38.75 -22.34
CA LEU A 884 9.84 38.47 -22.03
C LEU A 884 10.06 38.45 -20.52
N ASP A 885 10.99 37.60 -20.10
CA ASP A 885 11.51 37.65 -18.74
C ASP A 885 12.07 39.05 -18.43
N PRO A 886 11.50 39.79 -17.45
CA PRO A 886 11.92 41.16 -17.15
C PRO A 886 13.39 41.25 -16.74
N THR A 887 13.94 40.18 -16.15
CA THR A 887 15.35 40.13 -15.75
C THR A 887 16.32 39.96 -16.91
N ALA A 888 15.83 39.63 -18.12
CA ALA A 888 16.64 39.50 -19.32
C ALA A 888 16.93 40.85 -20.04
N SER A 889 16.58 41.99 -19.43
CA SER A 889 16.86 43.33 -19.94
C SER A 889 16.39 43.55 -21.38
N GLY A 890 15.18 43.04 -21.70
CA GLY A 890 14.58 43.15 -23.04
C GLY A 890 15.19 42.25 -24.12
N LYS A 891 16.17 41.41 -23.79
CA LYS A 891 16.78 40.50 -24.76
C LYS A 891 16.02 39.18 -24.86
N LEU A 892 15.54 38.85 -26.05
CA LEU A 892 15.04 37.51 -26.36
C LEU A 892 16.21 36.52 -26.40
N LEU A 893 16.10 35.46 -25.62
CA LEU A 893 17.05 34.36 -25.55
C LEU A 893 16.31 33.05 -25.88
N SER A 894 16.86 32.30 -26.83
CA SER A 894 16.37 30.98 -27.21
C SER A 894 17.55 30.10 -27.62
N GLY A 895 17.42 28.80 -27.40
CA GLY A 895 18.46 27.85 -27.78
C GLY A 895 18.15 26.42 -27.37
N ILE A 896 19.04 25.51 -27.74
CA ILE A 896 19.01 24.12 -27.33
C ILE A 896 20.13 23.89 -26.32
N SER A 897 19.79 23.20 -25.24
CA SER A 897 20.72 22.70 -24.23
C SER A 897 20.44 21.22 -23.97
N ARG A 898 21.09 20.63 -22.95
CA ARG A 898 20.86 19.26 -22.52
C ARG A 898 20.68 19.17 -21.01
N ALA A 899 20.02 18.12 -20.59
CA ALA A 899 20.02 17.63 -19.22
C ALA A 899 20.53 16.18 -19.20
N VAL A 900 21.33 15.86 -18.20
CA VAL A 900 22.01 14.57 -18.06
C VAL A 900 21.31 13.73 -17.00
N LEU A 901 20.88 12.54 -17.39
CA LEU A 901 20.34 11.51 -16.51
C LEU A 901 21.28 10.32 -16.50
N ARG A 902 21.32 9.60 -15.37
CA ARG A 902 21.92 8.26 -15.34
C ARG A 902 21.18 7.32 -16.32
N LEU A 903 21.88 6.39 -16.95
CA LEU A 903 21.24 5.33 -17.74
C LEU A 903 20.20 4.57 -16.90
N ASP A 904 19.00 4.38 -17.45
CA ASP A 904 17.81 3.82 -16.79
C ASP A 904 17.28 4.64 -15.59
N GLY A 905 17.79 5.85 -15.39
CA GLY A 905 17.62 6.64 -14.17
C GLY A 905 16.28 7.34 -13.99
N PHE A 906 15.27 7.11 -14.82
CA PHE A 906 13.99 7.85 -14.78
C PHE A 906 13.32 7.80 -13.39
N THR A 907 13.37 6.62 -12.77
CA THR A 907 12.86 6.35 -11.43
C THR A 907 13.75 5.32 -10.72
N SER A 908 13.64 5.24 -9.40
CA SER A 908 14.32 4.24 -8.57
C SER A 908 13.42 3.80 -7.42
N ALA A 909 13.67 2.60 -6.91
CA ALA A 909 13.20 2.20 -5.59
C ALA A 909 14.25 2.66 -4.56
N ASP A 910 13.85 3.54 -3.64
CA ASP A 910 14.73 4.17 -2.67
C ASP A 910 14.46 3.57 -1.28
N ALA A 911 15.53 3.18 -0.58
CA ALA A 911 15.49 2.79 0.83
C ALA A 911 16.32 3.77 1.66
N GLY A 912 15.76 4.24 2.78
CA GLY A 912 16.41 5.18 3.69
C GLY A 912 17.44 4.52 4.63
N TYR A 913 17.85 5.27 5.65
CA TYR A 913 18.85 4.82 6.64
C TYR A 913 18.41 3.58 7.44
N ASN A 914 17.12 3.50 7.80
CA ASN A 914 16.52 2.35 8.49
C ASN A 914 16.39 1.11 7.59
N GLY A 915 16.72 1.25 6.30
CA GLY A 915 16.62 0.19 5.31
C GLY A 915 15.19 -0.09 4.86
N GLY A 916 15.07 -1.12 4.03
CA GLY A 916 13.82 -1.58 3.47
C GLY A 916 14.00 -2.86 2.67
N THR A 917 12.90 -3.48 2.27
CA THR A 917 12.90 -4.68 1.44
C THR A 917 11.97 -4.56 0.26
N ILE A 918 12.31 -5.25 -0.84
CA ILE A 918 11.42 -5.49 -1.98
C ILE A 918 11.46 -6.98 -2.28
N THR A 919 10.30 -7.62 -2.39
CA THR A 919 10.19 -8.96 -2.97
C THR A 919 9.49 -8.87 -4.32
N THR A 920 10.09 -9.45 -5.36
CA THR A 920 9.46 -9.51 -6.68
C THR A 920 8.30 -10.51 -6.70
N PRO A 921 7.33 -10.37 -7.63
CA PRO A 921 6.51 -11.50 -8.03
C PRO A 921 7.38 -12.67 -8.47
N THR A 922 6.78 -13.85 -8.63
CA THR A 922 7.50 -14.97 -9.24
C THR A 922 7.94 -14.58 -10.66
N ILE A 923 9.23 -14.74 -10.94
CA ILE A 923 9.86 -14.45 -12.23
C ILE A 923 10.54 -15.70 -12.77
N ARG A 924 10.76 -15.73 -14.09
CA ARG A 924 11.62 -16.69 -14.78
C ARG A 924 12.64 -15.94 -15.61
N PHE A 925 13.91 -16.31 -15.46
CA PHE A 925 15.01 -15.63 -16.12
C PHE A 925 15.85 -16.55 -16.99
N GLN A 926 16.70 -15.95 -17.81
CA GLN A 926 17.76 -16.60 -18.57
C GLN A 926 19.08 -15.89 -18.27
N GLY A 927 20.15 -16.65 -18.08
CA GLY A 927 21.49 -16.13 -17.79
C GLY A 927 22.15 -16.86 -16.62
N GLN A 928 23.40 -16.49 -16.35
CA GLN A 928 24.25 -17.08 -15.31
C GLN A 928 24.66 -16.06 -14.25
N ARG A 929 24.46 -14.75 -14.47
CA ARG A 929 24.81 -13.71 -13.49
C ARG A 929 23.72 -12.66 -13.34
N LEU A 930 23.50 -12.20 -12.12
CA LEU A 930 22.58 -11.10 -11.80
C LEU A 930 23.37 -9.78 -11.68
N GLU A 931 22.91 -8.73 -12.35
CA GLU A 931 23.47 -7.38 -12.28
C GLU A 931 22.39 -6.39 -11.83
N LEU A 932 22.77 -5.42 -10.98
CA LEU A 932 21.92 -4.32 -10.53
C LEU A 932 22.39 -3.00 -11.14
N ASN A 933 21.43 -2.15 -11.51
CA ASN A 933 21.67 -0.72 -11.65
C ASN A 933 21.36 -0.08 -10.29
N VAL A 934 22.39 0.30 -9.54
CA VAL A 934 22.28 0.70 -8.13
C VAL A 934 23.20 1.87 -7.80
N GLN A 935 22.76 2.69 -6.87
CA GLN A 935 23.55 3.73 -6.22
C GLN A 935 23.35 3.65 -4.70
N THR A 936 24.38 3.26 -3.97
CA THR A 936 24.40 3.32 -2.50
C THR A 936 25.04 4.63 -2.03
N SER A 937 24.72 5.05 -0.80
CA SER A 937 25.56 6.01 -0.09
C SER A 937 26.90 5.36 0.33
N GLY A 938 27.75 6.13 1.03
CA GLY A 938 29.00 5.59 1.61
C GLY A 938 28.77 4.51 2.69
N GLY A 939 27.61 4.50 3.35
CA GLY A 939 27.21 3.47 4.32
C GLY A 939 26.12 2.52 3.81
N GLY A 940 25.60 2.77 2.61
CA GLY A 940 24.51 2.00 2.03
C GLY A 940 24.92 0.66 1.44
N SER A 941 23.96 -0.25 1.30
CA SER A 941 24.18 -1.56 0.70
C SER A 941 22.89 -2.15 0.12
N VAL A 942 23.05 -3.16 -0.74
CA VAL A 942 21.98 -4.07 -1.14
C VAL A 942 22.45 -5.51 -0.97
N LEU A 943 21.71 -6.33 -0.24
CA LEU A 943 21.84 -7.79 -0.25
C LEU A 943 20.72 -8.38 -1.10
N VAL A 944 21.02 -9.41 -1.88
CA VAL A 944 20.02 -10.07 -2.72
C VAL A 944 19.86 -11.51 -2.26
N GLU A 945 18.65 -11.85 -1.85
CA GLU A 945 18.23 -13.19 -1.52
C GLU A 945 17.37 -13.75 -2.66
N ILE A 946 17.54 -15.04 -3.00
CA ILE A 946 16.71 -15.74 -3.98
C ILE A 946 15.80 -16.74 -3.26
N LEU A 947 14.49 -16.59 -3.49
CA LEU A 947 13.45 -17.45 -2.94
C LEU A 947 12.87 -18.34 -4.03
N ASP A 948 12.29 -19.46 -3.64
CA ASP A 948 11.46 -20.27 -4.52
C ASP A 948 10.06 -19.68 -4.74
N GLU A 949 9.19 -20.40 -5.46
CA GLU A 949 7.82 -19.94 -5.74
C GLU A 949 6.93 -19.81 -4.49
N THR A 950 7.24 -20.56 -3.43
CA THR A 950 6.55 -20.54 -2.13
C THR A 950 7.05 -19.42 -1.22
N GLY A 951 8.16 -18.78 -1.57
CA GLY A 951 8.78 -17.71 -0.79
C GLY A 951 9.82 -18.20 0.22
N GLN A 952 10.22 -19.47 0.15
CA GLN A 952 11.29 -20.01 0.99
C GLN A 952 12.66 -19.73 0.37
N SER A 953 13.65 -19.39 1.20
CA SER A 953 15.01 -19.10 0.75
C SER A 953 15.69 -20.33 0.13
N ILE A 954 16.27 -20.17 -1.06
CA ILE A 954 17.01 -21.25 -1.72
C ILE A 954 18.40 -21.35 -1.08
N ARG A 955 18.78 -22.55 -0.64
CA ARG A 955 20.09 -22.83 -0.03
C ARG A 955 21.23 -22.32 -0.92
N GLY A 956 22.16 -21.56 -0.34
CA GLY A 956 23.29 -20.93 -1.05
C GLY A 956 22.99 -19.56 -1.64
N PHE A 957 21.71 -19.16 -1.66
CA PHE A 957 21.24 -17.85 -2.12
C PHE A 957 20.42 -17.12 -1.04
N SER A 958 20.57 -17.52 0.22
CA SER A 958 19.90 -16.90 1.37
C SER A 958 20.48 -15.51 1.67
N LYS A 959 19.77 -14.71 2.49
CA LYS A 959 20.31 -13.42 2.98
C LYS A 959 21.68 -13.56 3.65
N SER A 960 21.87 -14.60 4.46
CA SER A 960 23.14 -14.82 5.19
C SER A 960 24.28 -15.30 4.28
N ASP A 961 23.96 -15.79 3.08
CA ASP A 961 24.93 -16.15 2.05
C ASP A 961 25.22 -15.01 1.07
N ALA A 962 24.37 -13.98 1.01
CA ALA A 962 24.55 -12.83 0.12
C ALA A 962 25.74 -11.95 0.53
N ARG A 963 26.45 -11.39 -0.47
CA ARG A 963 27.48 -10.36 -0.27
C ARG A 963 26.89 -8.99 -0.57
N SER A 964 27.26 -7.99 0.23
CA SER A 964 26.77 -6.62 0.05
C SER A 964 27.19 -6.04 -1.29
N VAL A 965 26.21 -5.58 -2.06
CA VAL A 965 26.41 -4.76 -3.25
C VAL A 965 26.52 -3.31 -2.78
N VAL A 966 27.71 -2.73 -2.94
CA VAL A 966 28.04 -1.36 -2.50
C VAL A 966 28.66 -0.59 -3.66
N GLY A 967 28.16 0.62 -3.92
CA GLY A 967 28.71 1.55 -4.89
C GLY A 967 27.67 2.17 -5.83
N ASN A 968 28.17 2.84 -6.85
CA ASN A 968 27.37 3.57 -7.83
C ASN A 968 27.70 3.07 -9.25
N SER A 969 26.93 2.10 -9.75
CA SER A 969 27.16 1.49 -11.08
C SER A 969 25.85 1.05 -11.72
N VAL A 970 25.75 1.26 -13.04
CA VAL A 970 24.59 0.82 -13.83
C VAL A 970 24.58 -0.69 -14.11
N ARG A 971 25.65 -1.40 -13.71
CA ARG A 971 25.89 -2.83 -13.97
C ARG A 971 26.70 -3.49 -12.84
N MET A 972 26.27 -3.35 -11.59
CA MET A 972 26.94 -3.94 -10.43
C MET A 972 26.63 -5.44 -10.31
N PRO A 973 27.62 -6.35 -10.28
CA PRO A 973 27.36 -7.78 -10.13
C PRO A 973 26.87 -8.12 -8.72
N VAL A 974 25.94 -9.07 -8.63
CA VAL A 974 25.49 -9.67 -7.37
C VAL A 974 26.29 -10.94 -7.10
N ALA A 975 26.68 -11.14 -5.84
CA ALA A 975 27.43 -12.32 -5.41
C ALA A 975 26.91 -12.88 -4.09
N TRP A 976 27.12 -14.18 -3.91
CA TRP A 976 26.92 -14.93 -2.67
C TRP A 976 28.26 -15.54 -2.23
N LYS A 977 28.29 -16.22 -1.08
CA LYS A 977 29.48 -16.93 -0.60
C LYS A 977 30.04 -17.90 -1.66
N SER A 978 29.15 -18.57 -2.40
CA SER A 978 29.46 -19.52 -3.49
C SER A 978 29.95 -18.88 -4.79
N GLY A 979 29.86 -17.55 -4.95
CA GLY A 979 30.24 -16.84 -6.18
C GLY A 979 29.08 -16.04 -6.79
N THR A 980 29.15 -15.77 -8.09
CA THR A 980 28.16 -14.96 -8.84
C THR A 980 27.20 -15.78 -9.70
N ASP A 981 27.41 -17.10 -9.77
CA ASP A 981 26.66 -17.98 -10.68
C ASP A 981 25.24 -18.27 -10.15
N VAL A 982 24.25 -18.03 -11.01
CA VAL A 982 22.83 -18.37 -10.81
C VAL A 982 22.31 -19.33 -11.88
N GLY A 983 23.18 -19.87 -12.75
CA GLY A 983 22.79 -20.69 -13.89
C GLY A 983 21.93 -21.90 -13.53
N SER A 984 22.16 -22.52 -12.36
CA SER A 984 21.36 -23.64 -11.86
C SER A 984 19.89 -23.29 -11.57
N LEU A 985 19.56 -22.00 -11.51
CA LEU A 985 18.21 -21.49 -11.28
C LEU A 985 17.53 -20.98 -12.57
N ALA A 986 18.24 -20.91 -13.69
CA ALA A 986 17.71 -20.40 -14.94
C ALA A 986 16.47 -21.19 -15.40
N GLY A 987 15.44 -20.47 -15.86
CA GLY A 987 14.14 -21.04 -16.27
C GLY A 987 13.22 -21.49 -15.13
N ARG A 988 13.72 -21.61 -13.88
CA ARG A 988 12.88 -21.95 -12.73
C ARG A 988 12.10 -20.72 -12.26
N PRO A 989 10.83 -20.89 -11.81
CA PRO A 989 10.13 -19.83 -11.09
C PRO A 989 10.86 -19.51 -9.78
N ILE A 990 11.30 -18.28 -9.63
CA ILE A 990 11.98 -17.78 -8.42
C ILE A 990 11.43 -16.40 -8.04
N ARG A 991 11.77 -15.91 -6.85
CA ARG A 991 11.58 -14.52 -6.44
C ARG A 991 12.92 -13.93 -6.03
N LEU A 992 13.11 -12.65 -6.28
CA LEU A 992 14.24 -11.91 -5.72
C LEU A 992 13.74 -11.10 -4.53
N ARG A 993 14.43 -11.19 -3.40
CA ARG A 993 14.27 -10.29 -2.27
C ARG A 993 15.49 -9.40 -2.16
N PHE A 994 15.30 -8.10 -2.40
CA PHE A 994 16.31 -7.08 -2.20
C PHE A 994 16.20 -6.55 -0.77
N HIS A 995 17.24 -6.72 0.02
CA HIS A 995 17.39 -6.08 1.33
C HIS A 995 18.26 -4.85 1.14
N MET A 996 17.68 -3.68 1.34
CA MET A 996 18.22 -2.40 0.90
C MET A 996 18.49 -1.52 2.11
N GLN A 997 19.58 -0.77 2.07
CA GLN A 997 19.90 0.24 3.07
C GLN A 997 20.57 1.44 2.42
N ASP A 998 20.03 2.64 2.68
CA ASP A 998 20.56 3.93 2.20
C ASP A 998 21.02 3.89 0.74
N CYS A 999 20.10 3.51 -0.15
CA CYS A 999 20.40 3.25 -1.55
C CYS A 999 19.21 3.48 -2.49
N LYS A 1000 19.53 3.62 -3.77
CA LYS A 1000 18.61 3.70 -4.90
C LYS A 1000 18.83 2.50 -5.82
N LEU A 1001 17.78 1.71 -6.04
CA LEU A 1001 17.77 0.58 -6.97
C LEU A 1001 16.95 0.95 -8.21
N TYR A 1002 17.61 1.10 -9.36
CA TYR A 1002 17.00 1.54 -10.61
C TYR A 1002 16.48 0.38 -11.46
N ALA A 1003 17.27 -0.71 -11.53
CA ALA A 1003 16.95 -1.86 -12.37
C ALA A 1003 17.71 -3.12 -11.93
N PHE A 1004 17.26 -4.28 -12.40
CA PHE A 1004 17.99 -5.54 -12.34
C PHE A 1004 17.97 -6.26 -13.69
N ARG A 1005 18.95 -7.13 -13.95
CA ARG A 1005 18.98 -7.97 -15.16
C ARG A 1005 19.81 -9.23 -14.95
N PHE A 1006 19.44 -10.29 -15.66
CA PHE A 1006 20.26 -11.50 -15.76
C PHE A 1006 21.05 -11.48 -17.08
N LYS A 1007 22.32 -11.86 -17.02
CA LYS A 1007 23.21 -11.89 -18.18
C LYS A 1007 23.75 -13.30 -18.41
N PRO A 1008 23.96 -13.71 -19.68
CA PRO A 1008 24.63 -14.96 -20.02
C PRO A 1008 25.99 -15.12 -19.37
#